data_AF-A0AAV9Q8C0-F1
#
_entry.id   AF-A0AAV9Q8C0-F1
#
_cell.length_a   1.000
_cell.length_b   1.000
_cell.length_c   1.000
_cell.angle_alpha   90.00
_cell.angle_beta   90.00
_cell.angle_gamma   90.00
#
_symmetry.space_group_name_H-M   'P 1'
#
loop_
_entity.id
_entity.type
_entity.pdbx_description
1 polymer ?
#
loop_
_entity_poly.entity_id
_entity_poly.type
_entity_poly.pdbx_seq_one_letter_code
_entity_poly.pdbx_strand_id
1 'polypeptide(L)'
;MKKRAPDGNKNTAFLFVNKNPKSKSLSKSDGAVAKEINRHAQHFRTRRIEAQRVNSALTSSSSARRIALDGWNRRDGRQGSSSDESSSPTDNLSAIPTTPVPATPQAGLLHVPDLTRNQPVQRLFDGLPVSHIITHNGHDDALEDNRPTRTEEGQALELAPQVYRANFTSYDCVDPFKSTPVRITSKIHTVLQYTLRIYPYSGNNYKLAFLPAHVRTTITQFPIGAVVQRSVFKEHHLYSLMAAMTARLKHVFAVSPTGEDPQVIRAAASQYLREELIRCSRSGTVDKQTILDILYLVVNELQYGLYDDARKHLHIVDKLYHLLDLDEHLDRWISETAAHVDNQLALSTAKRPILKSTFDPGPMLPERMAALKRAAHNLKYQGLPNPTSLVVPSGPKGSFGLNDAMADLARTLDVRMGSRLAVGLKAGAFPGRLGMIVSDLVDCIEIAKVVWLSPLAVCFDAEWLCRKARAILRALLDLAPENNIGPANVVTKCTECARVCLMILMTYACTLIGPQTAKQNVKRHLEVQRASLEHWCPTVGWTQDCSPVVPGQRLKPFYELQAGFVLWSVLIACWSSDGMPEEEWCIIRAVNMCRYFGYSTYEDLHDHMAQYLYSKTLQESGLRKVARRLQTQAPTQRYYMVA
;
A
#
# COMPACT_ATOMS: atom_id res chain seq x y z
N MET A 1 56.51 -9.23 26.71
CA MET A 1 56.29 -9.41 25.25
C MET A 1 56.28 -8.05 24.56
N LYS A 2 56.82 -7.91 23.35
CA LYS A 2 56.85 -6.62 22.61
C LYS A 2 55.56 -6.42 21.79
N LYS A 3 55.06 -5.18 21.70
CA LYS A 3 54.00 -4.79 20.76
C LYS A 3 54.52 -4.96 19.31
N ARG A 4 53.68 -5.48 18.40
CA ARG A 4 53.84 -5.25 16.95
C ARG A 4 53.05 -4.00 16.56
N ALA A 5 53.65 -3.14 15.75
CA ALA A 5 52.98 -2.01 15.12
C ALA A 5 52.22 -2.48 13.87
N PRO A 6 51.23 -1.72 13.37
CA PRO A 6 50.60 -1.99 12.08
C PRO A 6 51.54 -1.56 10.93
N ASP A 7 51.92 -2.50 10.07
CA ASP A 7 52.81 -2.22 8.93
C ASP A 7 52.12 -1.43 7.81
N GLY A 8 52.73 -0.31 7.46
CA GLY A 8 53.10 -0.02 6.06
C GLY A 8 51.99 -0.04 5.01
N ASN A 9 51.17 1.02 5.01
CA ASN A 9 50.56 1.67 3.84
C ASN A 9 50.73 0.96 2.47
N LYS A 10 49.97 -0.12 2.23
CA LYS A 10 49.87 -0.73 0.89
C LYS A 10 48.80 0.00 0.09
N ASN A 11 49.24 0.90 -0.79
CA ASN A 11 48.41 1.48 -1.84
C ASN A 11 47.74 0.37 -2.67
N THR A 12 46.47 0.10 -2.41
CA THR A 12 45.59 -0.59 -3.38
C THR A 12 45.29 0.40 -4.51
N ALA A 13 46.27 0.60 -5.39
CA ALA A 13 46.13 1.46 -6.55
C ALA A 13 45.05 0.89 -7.47
N PHE A 14 43.86 1.51 -7.45
CA PHE A 14 42.83 1.22 -8.43
C PHE A 14 43.37 1.54 -9.82
N LEU A 15 43.56 0.51 -10.64
CA LEU A 15 44.28 0.61 -11.91
C LEU A 15 43.36 1.19 -13.00
N PHE A 16 43.01 2.46 -12.84
CA PHE A 16 42.23 3.23 -13.80
C PHE A 16 43.05 3.45 -15.09
N VAL A 17 42.78 2.63 -16.10
CA VAL A 17 43.33 2.81 -17.46
C VAL A 17 42.65 4.02 -18.11
N ASN A 18 43.13 5.21 -17.78
CA ASN A 18 42.61 6.47 -18.26
C ASN A 18 42.98 6.68 -19.75
N LYS A 19 42.11 6.20 -20.65
CA LYS A 19 42.31 6.28 -22.10
C LYS A 19 42.27 7.74 -22.56
N ASN A 20 43.39 8.22 -23.09
CA ASN A 20 43.43 9.43 -23.91
C ASN A 20 43.82 9.07 -25.36
N PRO A 21 43.52 9.91 -26.38
CA PRO A 21 43.85 9.59 -27.77
C PRO A 21 45.35 9.45 -28.09
N LYS A 22 46.25 9.71 -27.14
CA LYS A 22 47.71 9.58 -27.29
C LYS A 22 48.28 8.30 -26.64
N SER A 23 47.49 7.51 -25.91
CA SER A 23 47.97 6.34 -25.16
C SER A 23 48.21 5.10 -26.06
N LYS A 24 49.42 4.95 -26.62
CA LYS A 24 49.85 3.77 -27.40
C LYS A 24 50.11 2.50 -26.55
N SER A 25 49.84 2.53 -25.25
CA SER A 25 50.29 1.53 -24.27
C SER A 25 49.31 0.37 -24.03
N LEU A 26 48.89 -0.35 -25.08
CA LEU A 26 48.12 -1.61 -24.95
C LEU A 26 48.55 -2.77 -25.87
N SER A 27 49.50 -2.59 -26.80
CA SER A 27 49.98 -3.71 -27.64
C SER A 27 51.13 -4.52 -27.02
N LYS A 28 51.72 -4.07 -25.91
CA LYS A 28 52.75 -4.78 -25.13
C LYS A 28 52.63 -4.44 -23.63
N SER A 29 51.63 -5.00 -22.97
CA SER A 29 51.57 -5.00 -21.50
C SER A 29 52.46 -6.12 -20.93
N ASP A 30 53.18 -5.82 -19.85
CA ASP A 30 54.17 -6.74 -19.30
C ASP A 30 53.51 -8.01 -18.70
N GLY A 31 54.19 -9.15 -18.80
CA GLY A 31 53.64 -10.48 -18.56
C GLY A 31 53.15 -10.71 -17.13
N ALA A 32 53.68 -9.98 -16.15
CA ALA A 32 53.18 -9.99 -14.78
C ALA A 32 51.80 -9.29 -14.66
N VAL A 33 51.64 -8.14 -15.30
CA VAL A 33 50.38 -7.35 -15.25
C VAL A 33 49.26 -8.09 -16.00
N ALA A 34 49.58 -8.69 -17.16
CA ALA A 34 48.62 -9.52 -17.90
C ALA A 34 48.15 -10.76 -17.10
N LYS A 35 49.05 -11.38 -16.31
CA LYS A 35 48.70 -12.49 -15.42
C LYS A 35 47.79 -12.04 -14.27
N GLU A 36 48.08 -10.92 -13.62
CA GLU A 36 47.25 -10.44 -12.50
C GLU A 36 45.86 -9.98 -12.95
N ILE A 37 45.74 -9.33 -14.12
CA ILE A 37 44.44 -9.00 -14.75
C ILE A 37 43.64 -10.27 -15.05
N ASN A 38 44.25 -11.29 -15.66
CA ASN A 38 43.58 -12.57 -15.92
C ASN A 38 43.16 -13.29 -14.64
N ARG A 39 44.00 -13.28 -13.60
CA ARG A 39 43.68 -13.84 -12.28
C ARG A 39 42.49 -13.13 -11.63
N HIS A 40 42.43 -11.80 -11.70
CA HIS A 40 41.30 -11.03 -11.18
C HIS A 40 40.01 -11.31 -11.97
N ALA A 41 40.09 -11.40 -13.30
CA ALA A 41 38.96 -11.78 -14.15
C ALA A 41 38.46 -13.20 -13.87
N GLN A 42 39.36 -14.17 -13.64
CA GLN A 42 39.02 -15.53 -13.24
C GLN A 42 38.33 -15.56 -11.87
N HIS A 43 38.88 -14.89 -10.85
CA HIS A 43 38.21 -14.79 -9.53
C HIS A 43 36.83 -14.13 -9.61
N PHE A 44 36.64 -13.11 -10.44
CA PHE A 44 35.33 -12.50 -10.67
C PHE A 44 34.36 -13.48 -11.34
N ARG A 45 34.81 -14.24 -12.36
CA ARG A 45 34.01 -15.28 -13.02
C ARG A 45 33.62 -16.41 -12.06
N THR A 46 34.54 -16.85 -11.19
CA THR A 46 34.27 -17.86 -10.15
C THR A 46 33.20 -17.38 -9.17
N ARG A 47 33.34 -16.17 -8.60
CA ARG A 47 32.34 -15.58 -7.69
C ARG A 47 30.98 -15.39 -8.36
N ARG A 48 30.95 -15.08 -9.66
CA ARG A 48 29.70 -15.01 -10.43
C ARG A 48 29.02 -16.38 -10.57
N ILE A 49 29.78 -17.43 -10.88
CA ILE A 49 29.27 -18.81 -10.98
C ILE A 49 28.76 -19.28 -9.60
N GLU A 50 29.48 -18.96 -8.53
CA GLU A 50 29.11 -19.28 -7.15
C GLU A 50 27.81 -18.57 -6.73
N ALA A 51 27.68 -17.26 -6.98
CA ALA A 51 26.44 -16.52 -6.74
C ALA A 51 25.27 -17.03 -7.59
N GLN A 52 25.52 -17.46 -8.83
CA GLN A 52 24.51 -18.10 -9.67
C GLN A 52 24.07 -19.45 -9.09
N ARG A 53 25.00 -20.29 -8.61
CA ARG A 53 24.68 -21.56 -7.92
C ARG A 53 23.84 -21.34 -6.65
N VAL A 54 24.16 -20.32 -5.85
CA VAL A 54 23.38 -19.95 -4.65
C VAL A 54 21.96 -19.52 -5.03
N ASN A 55 21.79 -18.67 -6.06
CA ASN A 55 20.47 -18.30 -6.55
C ASN A 55 19.69 -19.49 -7.11
N SER A 56 20.33 -20.38 -7.88
CA SER A 56 19.69 -21.61 -8.39
C SER A 56 19.30 -22.57 -7.27
N ALA A 57 20.07 -22.66 -6.18
CA ALA A 57 19.70 -23.44 -5.01
C ALA A 57 18.50 -22.82 -4.25
N LEU A 58 18.43 -21.49 -4.17
CA LEU A 58 17.29 -20.79 -3.57
C LEU A 58 16.01 -20.94 -4.39
N THR A 59 16.06 -20.82 -5.73
CA THR A 59 14.89 -21.03 -6.59
C THR A 59 14.50 -22.50 -6.69
N SER A 60 15.47 -23.42 -6.68
CA SER A 60 15.21 -24.86 -6.54
C SER A 60 14.51 -25.17 -5.22
N SER A 61 14.94 -24.58 -4.10
CA SER A 61 14.30 -24.78 -2.79
C SER A 61 12.89 -24.19 -2.69
N SER A 62 12.62 -23.04 -3.32
CA SER A 62 11.26 -22.48 -3.35
C SER A 62 10.33 -23.25 -4.28
N SER A 63 10.83 -23.70 -5.45
CA SER A 63 10.09 -24.58 -6.36
C SER A 63 9.79 -25.93 -5.72
N ALA A 64 10.77 -26.58 -5.08
CA ALA A 64 10.60 -27.84 -4.38
C ALA A 64 9.59 -27.74 -3.23
N ARG A 65 9.54 -26.63 -2.48
CA ARG A 65 8.50 -26.39 -1.46
C ARG A 65 7.11 -26.23 -2.08
N ARG A 66 6.97 -25.53 -3.22
CA ARG A 66 5.69 -25.42 -3.93
C ARG A 66 5.23 -26.79 -4.42
N ILE A 67 6.09 -27.54 -5.09
CA ILE A 67 5.81 -28.90 -5.58
C ILE A 67 5.46 -29.86 -4.43
N ALA A 68 6.10 -29.73 -3.27
CA ALA A 68 5.76 -30.54 -2.08
C ALA A 68 4.38 -30.19 -1.51
N LEU A 69 3.99 -28.90 -1.49
CA LEU A 69 2.65 -28.46 -1.07
C LEU A 69 1.56 -28.89 -2.07
N ASP A 70 1.79 -28.71 -3.37
CA ASP A 70 0.86 -29.12 -4.43
C ASP A 70 0.73 -30.66 -4.50
N GLY A 71 1.81 -31.39 -4.23
CA GLY A 71 1.83 -32.85 -4.10
C GLY A 71 1.09 -33.34 -2.86
N TRP A 72 1.13 -32.61 -1.75
CA TRP A 72 0.34 -32.90 -0.56
C TRP A 72 -1.15 -32.70 -0.82
N ASN A 73 -1.54 -31.53 -1.36
CA ASN A 73 -2.93 -31.19 -1.69
C ASN A 73 -3.57 -32.15 -2.70
N ARG A 74 -2.78 -32.81 -3.56
CA ARG A 74 -3.28 -33.86 -4.48
C ARG A 74 -3.58 -35.20 -3.82
N ARG A 75 -3.07 -35.47 -2.60
CA ARG A 75 -3.30 -36.73 -1.90
C ARG A 75 -4.68 -36.80 -1.26
N ASP A 76 -5.18 -35.67 -0.78
CA ASP A 76 -6.51 -35.55 -0.14
C ASP A 76 -7.66 -35.37 -1.16
N GLY A 77 -7.34 -35.35 -2.47
CA GLY A 77 -8.27 -34.99 -3.56
C GLY A 77 -8.62 -36.09 -4.57
N ARG A 78 -8.32 -37.37 -4.30
CA ARG A 78 -8.61 -38.48 -5.24
C ARG A 78 -9.05 -39.81 -4.59
N GLN A 79 -10.32 -39.89 -4.22
CA GLN A 79 -11.13 -41.11 -4.22
C GLN A 79 -12.61 -40.69 -4.36
N GLY A 80 -13.40 -41.17 -5.31
CA GLY A 80 -13.08 -42.05 -6.45
C GLY A 80 -14.17 -41.99 -7.52
N SER A 81 -14.12 -42.89 -8.51
CA SER A 81 -15.19 -43.09 -9.49
C SER A 81 -15.44 -44.58 -9.68
N SER A 82 -16.72 -44.98 -9.56
CA SER A 82 -17.37 -46.22 -10.01
C SER A 82 -16.52 -47.48 -10.29
N SER A 83 -16.69 -48.53 -9.48
CA SER A 83 -17.37 -49.78 -9.87
C SER A 83 -17.47 -50.77 -8.70
N ASP A 84 -18.40 -51.72 -8.80
CA ASP A 84 -18.82 -52.62 -7.72
C ASP A 84 -17.93 -53.87 -7.52
N GLU A 85 -17.90 -54.44 -6.31
CA GLU A 85 -18.69 -55.65 -6.00
C GLU A 85 -18.69 -56.04 -4.51
N SER A 86 -19.53 -57.02 -4.17
CA SER A 86 -20.00 -57.43 -2.85
C SER A 86 -18.97 -57.88 -1.80
N SER A 87 -19.21 -57.57 -0.52
CA SER A 87 -19.64 -58.58 0.49
C SER A 87 -19.86 -58.00 1.90
N SER A 88 -20.68 -58.69 2.69
CA SER A 88 -21.03 -58.44 4.11
C SER A 88 -20.48 -59.61 4.97
N PRO A 89 -20.68 -59.76 6.32
CA PRO A 89 -21.63 -59.05 7.21
C PRO A 89 -21.19 -58.76 8.68
N THR A 90 -22.10 -58.11 9.45
CA THR A 90 -22.28 -58.15 10.94
C THR A 90 -21.10 -57.72 11.86
N ASP A 91 -21.25 -57.06 13.03
CA ASP A 91 -22.39 -56.54 13.84
C ASP A 91 -21.81 -55.67 15.01
N ASN A 92 -22.51 -54.94 15.90
CA ASN A 92 -23.95 -54.72 16.18
C ASN A 92 -24.21 -53.39 16.98
N LEU A 93 -25.48 -53.18 17.41
CA LEU A 93 -26.01 -52.50 18.65
C LEU A 93 -25.14 -51.44 19.40
N SER A 94 -25.60 -50.27 19.84
CA SER A 94 -26.94 -49.60 19.91
C SER A 94 -26.75 -48.17 20.51
N ALA A 95 -27.67 -47.19 20.58
CA ALA A 95 -29.06 -46.96 20.14
C ALA A 95 -29.33 -45.41 20.06
N ILE A 96 -30.58 -44.94 20.12
CA ILE A 96 -30.98 -43.50 20.06
C ILE A 96 -32.18 -43.21 20.99
N PRO A 97 -32.42 -41.95 21.43
CA PRO A 97 -33.51 -41.11 20.86
C PRO A 97 -33.17 -39.59 20.82
N THR A 98 -33.87 -38.63 20.18
CA THR A 98 -34.90 -38.52 19.11
C THR A 98 -34.93 -37.05 18.60
N THR A 99 -35.62 -36.73 17.49
CA THR A 99 -35.86 -35.36 16.96
C THR A 99 -37.30 -34.87 17.23
N PRO A 100 -37.66 -33.60 16.86
CA PRO A 100 -38.40 -33.41 15.59
C PRO A 100 -38.11 -32.08 14.84
N VAL A 101 -38.66 -31.94 13.62
CA VAL A 101 -38.58 -30.75 12.74
C VAL A 101 -39.93 -30.49 12.03
N PRO A 102 -40.37 -29.22 11.93
CA PRO A 102 -41.08 -28.71 10.74
C PRO A 102 -40.67 -27.26 10.38
N ALA A 103 -41.00 -26.65 9.22
CA ALA A 103 -41.35 -27.12 7.88
C ALA A 103 -41.28 -25.91 6.90
N THR A 104 -41.29 -26.14 5.57
CA THR A 104 -41.29 -25.08 4.54
C THR A 104 -42.69 -24.80 3.99
N PRO A 105 -43.07 -23.54 3.72
CA PRO A 105 -44.20 -23.20 2.85
C PRO A 105 -43.77 -22.56 1.52
N GLN A 106 -44.48 -22.87 0.43
CA GLN A 106 -44.40 -22.18 -0.86
C GLN A 106 -45.69 -21.38 -1.16
N ALA A 107 -45.53 -20.33 -1.96
CA ALA A 107 -46.51 -19.73 -2.89
C ALA A 107 -47.92 -19.31 -2.38
N GLY A 108 -48.24 -18.04 -2.61
CA GLY A 108 -49.61 -17.50 -2.67
C GLY A 108 -49.67 -16.38 -3.72
N LEU A 109 -50.63 -16.45 -4.64
CA LEU A 109 -50.84 -15.50 -5.75
C LEU A 109 -51.97 -14.52 -5.44
N LEU A 110 -51.92 -13.32 -6.07
CA LEU A 110 -53.01 -12.43 -6.54
C LEU A 110 -52.41 -11.02 -6.83
N HIS A 111 -52.97 -10.11 -7.64
CA HIS A 111 -53.43 -10.16 -9.04
C HIS A 111 -53.63 -8.71 -9.57
N VAL A 112 -52.83 -8.30 -10.56
CA VAL A 112 -53.13 -7.45 -11.75
C VAL A 112 -54.35 -6.48 -11.69
N PRO A 113 -54.15 -5.18 -12.00
CA PRO A 113 -54.48 -4.68 -13.35
C PRO A 113 -53.44 -3.75 -14.02
N ASP A 114 -53.47 -3.77 -15.37
CA ASP A 114 -52.67 -2.97 -16.30
C ASP A 114 -53.08 -1.49 -16.42
N LEU A 115 -52.17 -0.67 -16.96
CA LEU A 115 -52.53 0.39 -17.92
C LEU A 115 -51.44 0.54 -19.00
N THR A 116 -51.86 0.54 -20.27
CA THR A 116 -50.99 0.62 -21.46
C THR A 116 -50.58 2.08 -21.77
N ARG A 117 -49.62 2.42 -22.67
CA ARG A 117 -49.71 2.23 -24.14
C ARG A 117 -48.55 2.87 -24.95
N ASN A 118 -48.28 2.31 -26.14
CA ASN A 118 -47.55 2.80 -27.33
C ASN A 118 -45.99 2.83 -27.39
N GLN A 119 -45.47 2.16 -28.43
CA GLN A 119 -44.20 2.46 -29.15
C GLN A 119 -44.51 3.30 -30.43
N PRO A 120 -43.52 3.69 -31.26
CA PRO A 120 -42.95 2.82 -32.32
C PRO A 120 -41.40 2.83 -32.36
N VAL A 121 -40.69 1.69 -32.47
CA VAL A 121 -40.40 0.88 -33.68
C VAL A 121 -39.54 1.59 -34.75
N GLN A 122 -38.26 1.19 -34.85
CA GLN A 122 -37.57 1.03 -36.15
C GLN A 122 -36.43 -0.01 -36.09
N ARG A 123 -36.09 -0.52 -37.28
CA ARG A 123 -35.21 -1.66 -37.63
C ARG A 123 -33.70 -1.29 -37.58
N LEU A 124 -32.68 -2.15 -37.75
CA LEU A 124 -32.41 -3.62 -37.68
C LEU A 124 -31.11 -3.80 -38.50
N PHE A 125 -30.01 -4.35 -37.97
CA PHE A 125 -28.94 -4.94 -38.80
C PHE A 125 -28.02 -5.88 -37.99
N ASP A 126 -27.86 -7.11 -38.46
CA ASP A 126 -26.89 -8.11 -37.98
C ASP A 126 -25.63 -8.13 -38.87
N GLY A 127 -24.52 -8.72 -38.38
CA GLY A 127 -23.28 -8.82 -39.16
C GLY A 127 -22.10 -9.52 -38.48
N LEU A 128 -22.18 -10.84 -38.28
CA LEU A 128 -21.02 -11.70 -37.98
C LEU A 128 -20.54 -12.40 -39.26
N PRO A 129 -19.22 -12.48 -39.54
CA PRO A 129 -18.65 -13.42 -40.50
C PRO A 129 -17.97 -14.62 -39.80
N VAL A 130 -18.20 -15.82 -40.32
CA VAL A 130 -17.53 -17.07 -39.92
C VAL A 130 -16.54 -17.50 -41.02
N SER A 131 -15.51 -18.26 -40.63
CA SER A 131 -14.41 -18.72 -41.49
C SER A 131 -14.83 -19.66 -42.62
N HIS A 132 -14.09 -19.65 -43.74
CA HIS A 132 -14.09 -20.72 -44.74
C HIS A 132 -12.67 -21.03 -45.24
N ILE A 133 -12.44 -22.29 -45.60
CA ILE A 133 -11.20 -22.84 -46.18
C ILE A 133 -11.61 -23.59 -47.46
N ILE A 134 -10.90 -23.38 -48.58
CA ILE A 134 -11.00 -24.14 -49.83
C ILE A 134 -9.58 -24.33 -50.42
N THR A 135 -9.35 -25.38 -51.21
CA THR A 135 -8.03 -25.95 -51.54
C THR A 135 -7.75 -26.14 -53.05
N HIS A 136 -6.45 -26.29 -53.39
CA HIS A 136 -5.86 -27.10 -54.49
C HIS A 136 -5.62 -26.54 -55.93
N ASN A 137 -4.34 -26.70 -56.35
CA ASN A 137 -3.78 -27.24 -57.62
C ASN A 137 -3.35 -26.37 -58.84
N GLY A 138 -2.25 -26.82 -59.47
CA GLY A 138 -1.52 -26.29 -60.64
C GLY A 138 -0.07 -25.87 -60.28
N HIS A 139 1.00 -26.67 -60.46
CA HIS A 139 1.72 -27.05 -61.71
C HIS A 139 2.08 -25.85 -62.62
N ASP A 140 3.34 -25.51 -62.97
CA ASP A 140 4.73 -25.91 -62.59
C ASP A 140 5.66 -24.65 -62.83
N ASP A 141 7.01 -24.60 -62.89
CA ASP A 141 8.12 -25.59 -62.96
C ASP A 141 9.50 -24.99 -62.54
N ALA A 142 10.51 -25.87 -62.38
CA ALA A 142 11.97 -25.74 -62.63
C ALA A 142 12.85 -24.56 -62.09
N LEU A 143 13.88 -24.98 -61.34
CA LEU A 143 15.28 -24.46 -61.25
C LEU A 143 15.66 -23.21 -60.40
N GLU A 144 16.20 -23.52 -59.22
CA GLU A 144 17.43 -23.00 -58.57
C GLU A 144 17.81 -21.49 -58.56
N ASP A 145 17.83 -20.89 -57.36
CA ASP A 145 19.10 -20.41 -56.74
C ASP A 145 18.99 -20.34 -55.19
N ASN A 146 20.13 -20.18 -54.51
CA ASN A 146 20.38 -20.46 -53.11
C ASN A 146 20.10 -19.26 -52.18
N ARG A 147 19.12 -19.38 -51.26
CA ARG A 147 19.11 -18.63 -49.99
C ARG A 147 18.61 -19.49 -48.82
N PRO A 148 19.23 -19.39 -47.63
CA PRO A 148 18.80 -20.17 -46.47
C PRO A 148 17.43 -19.70 -45.97
N THR A 149 16.54 -20.66 -45.71
CA THR A 149 15.19 -20.43 -45.18
C THR A 149 15.25 -19.87 -43.77
N ARG A 150 14.71 -18.64 -43.61
CA ARG A 150 14.50 -18.01 -42.32
C ARG A 150 13.14 -18.48 -41.77
N THR A 151 13.12 -19.55 -41.00
CA THR A 151 11.92 -19.96 -40.25
C THR A 151 11.57 -18.91 -39.20
N GLU A 152 10.44 -18.24 -39.38
CA GLU A 152 9.89 -17.30 -38.39
C GLU A 152 9.11 -18.04 -37.31
N GLU A 153 9.82 -18.85 -36.51
CA GLU A 153 9.29 -19.29 -35.22
C GLU A 153 9.35 -18.13 -34.22
N GLY A 154 8.22 -17.86 -33.57
CA GLY A 154 8.06 -16.70 -32.70
C GLY A 154 8.98 -16.77 -31.48
N GLN A 155 10.07 -16.01 -31.52
CA GLN A 155 10.99 -15.88 -30.38
C GLN A 155 10.28 -15.21 -29.20
N ALA A 156 9.75 -16.05 -28.29
CA ALA A 156 9.46 -15.64 -26.93
C ALA A 156 10.75 -15.02 -26.36
N LEU A 157 10.68 -13.73 -25.99
CA LEU A 157 11.80 -13.00 -25.43
C LEU A 157 12.08 -13.50 -24.01
N GLU A 158 12.81 -14.61 -23.91
CA GLU A 158 13.42 -15.05 -22.66
C GLU A 158 14.25 -13.89 -22.11
N LEU A 159 13.78 -13.31 -21.00
CA LEU A 159 14.44 -12.21 -20.30
C LEU A 159 15.71 -12.72 -19.60
N ALA A 160 16.74 -13.01 -20.40
CA ALA A 160 18.05 -13.40 -19.94
C ALA A 160 18.53 -12.40 -18.87
N PRO A 161 18.95 -12.86 -17.67
CA PRO A 161 19.17 -12.00 -16.51
C PRO A 161 20.50 -11.22 -16.59
N GLN A 162 20.65 -10.40 -17.63
CA GLN A 162 21.66 -9.36 -17.74
C GLN A 162 21.06 -8.04 -17.28
N VAL A 163 20.88 -7.91 -15.96
CA VAL A 163 20.72 -6.61 -15.30
C VAL A 163 21.94 -5.78 -15.67
N TYR A 164 21.77 -4.83 -16.57
CA TYR A 164 22.88 -4.02 -17.06
C TYR A 164 23.25 -3.08 -15.93
N ARG A 165 24.33 -3.40 -15.21
CA ARG A 165 24.92 -2.52 -14.20
C ARG A 165 25.58 -1.34 -14.91
N ALA A 166 24.75 -0.46 -15.43
CA ALA A 166 25.10 0.93 -15.66
C ALA A 166 25.47 1.52 -14.30
N ASN A 167 26.75 1.40 -13.96
CA ASN A 167 27.40 2.21 -12.94
C ASN A 167 27.45 3.64 -13.46
N PHE A 168 26.29 4.29 -13.58
CA PHE A 168 26.23 5.69 -13.95
C PHE A 168 27.06 6.46 -12.92
N THR A 169 28.20 7.03 -13.32
CA THR A 169 28.87 8.09 -12.57
C THR A 169 28.53 9.44 -13.21
N SER A 170 28.73 10.53 -12.48
CA SER A 170 28.53 11.88 -13.02
C SER A 170 29.45 12.23 -14.19
N TYR A 171 30.53 11.47 -14.39
CA TYR A 171 31.48 11.62 -15.50
C TYR A 171 31.14 10.73 -16.70
N ASP A 172 30.38 9.65 -16.51
CA ASP A 172 29.86 8.78 -17.58
C ASP A 172 28.64 9.41 -18.29
N CYS A 173 28.65 10.73 -18.52
CA CYS A 173 27.67 11.44 -19.37
C CYS A 173 27.88 11.14 -20.88
N VAL A 174 28.40 9.94 -21.18
CA VAL A 174 28.85 9.48 -22.48
C VAL A 174 28.35 8.05 -22.68
N ASP A 175 27.12 7.94 -23.19
CA ASP A 175 26.74 6.83 -24.05
C ASP A 175 27.67 6.86 -25.28
N PRO A 176 28.66 5.95 -25.41
CA PRO A 176 29.72 6.10 -26.40
C PRO A 176 29.24 5.80 -27.83
N PHE A 177 28.02 5.28 -27.97
CA PHE A 177 27.49 4.70 -29.21
C PHE A 177 26.19 5.37 -29.68
N LYS A 178 25.66 6.36 -28.94
CA LYS A 178 24.29 6.89 -29.14
C LYS A 178 23.22 5.78 -29.08
N SER A 179 23.45 4.78 -28.23
CA SER A 179 22.55 3.65 -27.97
C SER A 179 21.30 3.99 -27.14
N THR A 180 21.29 5.16 -26.49
CA THR A 180 20.17 5.73 -25.75
C THR A 180 19.73 7.03 -26.42
N PRO A 181 18.42 7.25 -26.67
CA PRO A 181 17.97 8.45 -27.35
C PRO A 181 18.04 9.69 -26.46
N VAL A 182 17.95 9.54 -25.13
CA VAL A 182 18.03 10.66 -24.18
C VAL A 182 19.42 10.78 -23.56
N ARG A 183 20.07 11.92 -23.76
CA ARG A 183 21.37 12.24 -23.18
C ARG A 183 21.28 12.37 -21.66
N ILE A 184 21.74 11.36 -20.92
CA ILE A 184 21.83 11.39 -19.46
C ILE A 184 22.84 12.46 -19.01
N THR A 185 22.34 13.52 -18.37
CA THR A 185 23.15 14.57 -17.76
C THR A 185 23.40 14.27 -16.28
N SER A 186 24.37 14.94 -15.65
CA SER A 186 24.62 14.84 -14.20
C SER A 186 23.38 15.15 -13.34
N LYS A 187 22.48 16.04 -13.80
CA LYS A 187 21.18 16.31 -13.14
C LYS A 187 20.24 15.10 -13.22
N ILE A 188 20.04 14.55 -14.42
CA ILE A 188 19.23 13.35 -14.65
C ILE A 188 19.76 12.18 -13.81
N HIS A 189 21.07 11.94 -13.90
CA HIS A 189 21.77 10.91 -13.13
C HIS A 189 21.55 11.05 -11.62
N THR A 190 21.70 12.25 -11.07
CA THR A 190 21.48 12.51 -9.63
C THR A 190 20.04 12.16 -9.23
N VAL A 191 19.04 12.55 -10.03
CA VAL A 191 17.64 12.16 -9.78
C VAL A 191 17.45 10.65 -9.84
N LEU A 192 18.04 9.96 -10.83
CA LEU A 192 17.95 8.49 -10.94
C LEU A 192 18.63 7.76 -9.76
N GLN A 193 19.73 8.30 -9.21
CA GLN A 193 20.35 7.75 -8.00
C GLN A 193 19.46 7.94 -6.76
N TYR A 194 18.80 9.09 -6.62
CA TYR A 194 17.78 9.27 -5.58
C TYR A 194 16.61 8.29 -5.77
N THR A 195 16.10 8.14 -6.99
CA THR A 195 15.06 7.16 -7.36
C THR A 195 15.42 5.73 -6.91
N LEU A 196 16.62 5.26 -7.28
CA LEU A 196 17.12 3.92 -6.92
C LEU A 196 17.34 3.75 -5.41
N ARG A 197 17.72 4.82 -4.69
CA ARG A 197 17.90 4.80 -3.23
C ARG A 197 16.56 4.85 -2.46
N ILE A 198 15.55 5.52 -3.01
CA ILE A 198 14.30 5.85 -2.32
C ILE A 198 13.22 4.79 -2.56
N TYR A 199 12.94 4.42 -3.82
CA TYR A 199 11.84 3.50 -4.15
C TYR A 199 11.87 2.10 -3.50
N PRO A 200 13.01 1.44 -3.25
CA PRO A 200 13.02 0.15 -2.54
C PRO A 200 12.45 0.23 -1.12
N TYR A 201 12.43 1.44 -0.54
CA TYR A 201 11.91 1.76 0.79
C TYR A 201 10.68 2.68 0.75
N SER A 202 10.29 3.20 -0.42
CA SER A 202 9.23 4.21 -0.58
C SER A 202 8.26 3.95 -1.76
N GLY A 203 8.25 2.72 -2.30
CA GLY A 203 7.21 2.30 -3.23
C GLY A 203 5.82 2.28 -2.58
N ASN A 204 4.86 1.63 -3.24
CA ASN A 204 3.45 1.60 -2.79
C ASN A 204 3.25 0.96 -1.40
N ASN A 205 4.30 0.34 -0.86
CA ASN A 205 4.42 -0.23 0.47
C ASN A 205 5.66 0.34 1.21
N TYR A 206 5.77 1.65 1.43
CA TYR A 206 6.91 2.24 2.19
C TYR A 206 7.15 1.58 3.56
N LYS A 207 6.10 1.00 4.16
CA LYS A 207 6.16 0.11 5.33
C LYS A 207 7.17 -1.04 5.24
N LEU A 208 7.52 -1.54 4.05
CA LEU A 208 8.48 -2.65 3.92
C LEU A 208 9.86 -2.27 4.49
N ALA A 209 10.19 -0.97 4.51
CA ALA A 209 11.39 -0.46 5.17
C ALA A 209 11.40 -0.74 6.68
N PHE A 210 10.23 -0.81 7.31
CA PHE A 210 10.01 -0.92 8.76
C PHE A 210 9.65 -2.33 9.24
N LEU A 211 9.77 -3.35 8.39
CA LEU A 211 9.52 -4.74 8.77
C LEU A 211 10.71 -5.39 9.49
N PRO A 212 10.48 -6.35 10.41
CA PRO A 212 11.56 -7.12 11.03
C PRO A 212 12.47 -7.78 10.02
N ALA A 213 13.75 -7.94 10.37
CA ALA A 213 14.80 -8.33 9.41
C ALA A 213 14.49 -9.61 8.64
N HIS A 214 13.92 -10.63 9.30
CA HIS A 214 13.57 -11.92 8.68
C HIS A 214 12.45 -11.81 7.63
N VAL A 215 11.47 -10.94 7.86
CA VAL A 215 10.40 -10.61 6.90
C VAL A 215 10.96 -9.76 5.75
N ARG A 216 11.74 -8.73 6.09
CA ARG A 216 12.29 -7.74 5.15
C ARG A 216 13.30 -8.34 4.16
N THR A 217 14.00 -9.42 4.53
CA THR A 217 14.90 -10.15 3.62
C THR A 217 14.19 -11.11 2.65
N THR A 218 12.91 -11.40 2.86
CA THR A 218 12.15 -12.42 2.11
C THR A 218 10.95 -11.87 1.33
N ILE A 219 10.68 -10.56 1.43
CA ILE A 219 9.54 -9.90 0.78
C ILE A 219 9.87 -9.42 -0.63
N THR A 220 8.86 -9.41 -1.52
CA THR A 220 9.03 -8.87 -2.88
C THR A 220 9.27 -7.36 -2.84
N GLN A 221 10.25 -6.89 -3.62
CA GLN A 221 10.56 -5.46 -3.74
C GLN A 221 10.11 -4.94 -5.11
N PHE A 222 9.64 -3.69 -5.14
CA PHE A 222 9.30 -3.00 -6.38
C PHE A 222 10.51 -3.01 -7.34
N PRO A 223 10.38 -3.49 -8.60
CA PRO A 223 11.51 -3.66 -9.52
C PRO A 223 11.98 -2.33 -10.13
N ILE A 224 12.21 -1.30 -9.31
CA ILE A 224 12.63 0.04 -9.75
C ILE A 224 13.92 0.01 -10.57
N GLY A 225 14.84 -0.92 -10.31
CA GLY A 225 16.03 -1.12 -11.13
C GLY A 225 15.70 -1.40 -12.60
N ALA A 226 14.68 -2.24 -12.86
CA ALA A 226 14.20 -2.52 -14.21
C ALA A 226 13.44 -1.33 -14.81
N VAL A 227 12.62 -0.63 -14.03
CA VAL A 227 11.91 0.58 -14.49
C VAL A 227 12.89 1.69 -14.88
N VAL A 228 13.91 1.95 -14.06
CA VAL A 228 14.99 2.91 -14.35
C VAL A 228 15.80 2.48 -15.57
N GLN A 229 16.21 1.20 -15.64
CA GLN A 229 16.95 0.66 -16.78
C GLN A 229 16.14 0.75 -18.09
N ARG A 230 14.83 0.48 -18.06
CA ARG A 230 13.95 0.69 -19.23
C ARG A 230 13.74 2.17 -19.56
N SER A 231 13.66 3.04 -18.55
CA SER A 231 13.26 4.43 -18.77
C SER A 231 14.26 5.23 -19.61
N VAL A 232 15.56 4.93 -19.57
CA VAL A 232 16.56 5.67 -20.36
C VAL A 232 16.47 5.41 -21.88
N PHE A 233 15.66 4.43 -22.31
CA PHE A 233 15.48 4.07 -23.71
C PHE A 233 14.28 4.78 -24.40
N LYS A 234 13.45 5.55 -23.67
CA LYS A 234 12.41 6.39 -24.27
C LYS A 234 12.17 7.66 -23.46
N GLU A 235 11.92 8.77 -24.16
CA GLU A 235 11.71 10.10 -23.60
C GLU A 235 10.57 10.13 -22.56
N HIS A 236 9.39 9.62 -22.93
CA HIS A 236 8.21 9.66 -22.05
C HIS A 236 8.41 8.86 -20.75
N HIS A 237 9.11 7.73 -20.80
CA HIS A 237 9.46 6.96 -19.60
C HIS A 237 10.37 7.77 -18.67
N LEU A 238 11.47 8.33 -19.20
CA LEU A 238 12.45 9.05 -18.39
C LEU A 238 11.90 10.36 -17.82
N TYR A 239 11.27 11.19 -18.65
CA TYR A 239 10.77 12.49 -18.21
C TYR A 239 9.60 12.35 -17.23
N SER A 240 8.72 11.36 -17.39
CA SER A 240 7.63 11.12 -16.41
C SER A 240 8.19 10.67 -15.05
N LEU A 241 9.12 9.71 -15.05
CA LEU A 241 9.81 9.29 -13.82
C LEU A 241 10.55 10.44 -13.14
N MET A 242 11.22 11.30 -13.91
CA MET A 242 11.87 12.51 -13.39
C MET A 242 10.85 13.52 -12.85
N ALA A 243 9.71 13.73 -13.51
CA ALA A 243 8.67 14.65 -13.05
C ALA A 243 8.12 14.22 -11.68
N ALA A 244 7.79 12.93 -11.52
CA ALA A 244 7.35 12.39 -10.23
C ALA A 244 8.43 12.51 -9.14
N MET A 245 9.69 12.20 -9.45
CA MET A 245 10.74 12.12 -8.44
C MET A 245 11.34 13.46 -8.06
N THR A 246 11.46 14.42 -8.98
CA THR A 246 11.86 15.79 -8.64
C THR A 246 10.77 16.50 -7.82
N ALA A 247 9.48 16.28 -8.12
CA ALA A 247 8.38 16.77 -7.30
C ALA A 247 8.34 16.11 -5.91
N ARG A 248 8.51 14.77 -5.80
CA ARG A 248 8.64 14.09 -4.50
C ARG A 248 9.81 14.61 -3.68
N LEU A 249 10.99 14.79 -4.30
CA LEU A 249 12.16 15.35 -3.63
C LEU A 249 11.87 16.76 -3.10
N LYS A 250 11.28 17.64 -3.92
CA LYS A 250 10.91 19.02 -3.54
C LYS A 250 9.84 19.08 -2.45
N HIS A 251 8.74 18.35 -2.59
CA HIS A 251 7.51 18.51 -1.78
C HIS A 251 7.34 17.51 -0.62
N VAL A 252 8.05 16.38 -0.63
CA VAL A 252 8.00 15.36 0.45
C VAL A 252 9.30 15.32 1.24
N PHE A 253 10.45 15.42 0.56
CA PHE A 253 11.78 15.27 1.18
C PHE A 253 12.55 16.59 1.39
N ALA A 254 12.00 17.73 0.94
CA ALA A 254 12.63 19.05 0.98
C ALA A 254 14.03 19.14 0.31
N VAL A 255 14.28 18.33 -0.73
CA VAL A 255 15.53 18.32 -1.51
C VAL A 255 15.25 18.79 -2.94
N SER A 256 16.02 19.75 -3.46
CA SER A 256 16.01 20.09 -4.89
C SER A 256 17.39 19.79 -5.50
N PRO A 257 17.59 18.63 -6.15
CA PRO A 257 18.90 18.23 -6.65
C PRO A 257 19.26 18.83 -8.02
N THR A 258 18.29 19.38 -8.76
CA THR A 258 18.48 19.90 -10.12
C THR A 258 18.47 21.43 -10.21
N GLY A 259 17.86 22.12 -9.23
CA GLY A 259 17.60 23.56 -9.27
C GLY A 259 16.55 24.01 -10.30
N GLU A 260 16.05 23.08 -11.14
CA GLU A 260 14.96 23.30 -12.09
C GLU A 260 13.62 23.02 -11.40
N ASP A 261 12.56 23.76 -11.77
CA ASP A 261 11.23 23.44 -11.24
C ASP A 261 10.67 22.16 -11.89
N PRO A 262 10.19 21.18 -11.10
CA PRO A 262 9.53 19.98 -11.61
C PRO A 262 8.37 20.22 -12.60
N GLN A 263 7.77 21.42 -12.66
CA GLN A 263 6.78 21.78 -13.68
C GLN A 263 7.36 21.77 -15.11
N VAL A 264 8.61 22.22 -15.30
CA VAL A 264 9.26 22.22 -16.62
C VAL A 264 9.49 20.79 -17.10
N ILE A 265 9.90 19.92 -16.17
CA ILE A 265 10.08 18.48 -16.41
C ILE A 265 8.72 17.81 -16.69
N ARG A 266 7.64 18.19 -15.97
CA ARG A 266 6.26 17.73 -16.27
C ARG A 266 5.85 18.13 -17.69
N ALA A 267 6.09 19.37 -18.12
CA ALA A 267 5.68 19.83 -19.44
C ALA A 267 6.31 18.99 -20.57
N ALA A 268 7.61 18.71 -20.50
CA ALA A 268 8.30 17.82 -21.42
C ALA A 268 7.74 16.38 -21.36
N ALA A 269 7.54 15.85 -20.15
CA ALA A 269 6.96 14.52 -19.95
C ALA A 269 5.56 14.37 -20.58
N SER A 270 4.68 15.36 -20.37
CA SER A 270 3.34 15.41 -20.94
C SER A 270 3.35 15.54 -22.47
N GLN A 271 4.33 16.25 -23.06
CA GLN A 271 4.49 16.28 -24.51
C GLN A 271 4.86 14.89 -25.07
N TYR A 272 5.96 14.30 -24.61
CA TYR A 272 6.43 13.01 -25.13
C TYR A 272 5.42 11.88 -24.88
N LEU A 273 4.69 11.92 -23.75
CA LEU A 273 3.62 10.96 -23.47
C LEU A 273 2.42 11.14 -24.41
N ARG A 274 2.08 12.38 -24.79
CA ARG A 274 1.02 12.64 -25.78
C ARG A 274 1.42 12.15 -27.17
N GLU A 275 2.68 12.33 -27.55
CA GLU A 275 3.24 11.81 -28.80
C GLU A 275 3.20 10.26 -28.82
N GLU A 276 3.60 9.60 -27.72
CA GLU A 276 3.49 8.15 -27.56
C GLU A 276 2.03 7.67 -27.63
N LEU A 277 1.10 8.30 -26.91
CA LEU A 277 -0.32 7.91 -26.94
C LEU A 277 -0.96 8.06 -28.34
N ILE A 278 -0.47 9.00 -29.16
CA ILE A 278 -0.86 9.14 -30.58
C ILE A 278 -0.19 8.05 -31.45
N ARG A 279 1.02 7.60 -31.12
CA ARG A 279 1.67 6.45 -31.77
C ARG A 279 0.96 5.14 -31.41
N CYS A 280 0.55 4.97 -30.17
CA CYS A 280 -0.20 3.82 -29.68
C CYS A 280 -1.57 3.72 -30.33
N SER A 281 -2.34 4.82 -30.41
CA SER A 281 -3.69 4.79 -31.03
C SER A 281 -3.66 4.50 -32.53
N ARG A 282 -2.55 4.79 -33.23
CA ARG A 282 -2.32 4.44 -34.64
C ARG A 282 -1.84 3.01 -34.87
N SER A 283 -1.16 2.41 -33.89
CA SER A 283 -0.55 1.06 -34.00
C SER A 283 -1.33 -0.03 -33.29
N GLY A 284 -2.29 0.31 -32.44
CA GLY A 284 -2.98 -0.63 -31.54
C GLY A 284 -2.11 -1.15 -30.39
N THR A 285 -0.83 -0.79 -30.33
CA THR A 285 0.12 -1.31 -29.34
C THR A 285 0.42 -0.29 -28.25
N VAL A 286 0.29 -0.68 -26.98
CA VAL A 286 0.61 0.13 -25.80
C VAL A 286 1.68 -0.61 -24.99
N ASP A 287 2.77 0.06 -24.64
CA ASP A 287 3.71 -0.47 -23.67
C ASP A 287 3.08 -0.37 -22.27
N LYS A 288 3.01 -1.48 -21.53
CA LYS A 288 2.44 -1.50 -20.18
C LYS A 288 3.12 -0.49 -19.24
N GLN A 289 4.40 -0.17 -19.46
CA GLN A 289 5.11 0.86 -18.68
C GLN A 289 4.54 2.27 -18.92
N THR A 290 3.90 2.56 -20.06
CA THR A 290 3.23 3.85 -20.32
C THR A 290 2.10 4.12 -19.31
N ILE A 291 1.48 3.08 -18.73
CA ILE A 291 0.51 3.23 -17.62
C ILE A 291 1.20 3.78 -16.36
N LEU A 292 2.42 3.31 -16.07
CA LEU A 292 3.22 3.79 -14.94
C LEU A 292 3.69 5.24 -15.14
N ASP A 293 3.94 5.65 -16.37
CA ASP A 293 4.32 7.03 -16.71
C ASP A 293 3.15 8.01 -16.51
N ILE A 294 1.94 7.63 -16.92
CA ILE A 294 0.71 8.40 -16.63
C ILE A 294 0.58 8.56 -15.10
N LEU A 295 0.77 7.48 -14.32
CA LEU A 295 0.73 7.54 -12.86
C LEU A 295 1.84 8.41 -12.25
N TYR A 296 3.02 8.49 -12.89
CA TYR A 296 4.08 9.41 -12.49
C TYR A 296 3.72 10.88 -12.76
N LEU A 297 3.03 11.21 -13.87
CA LEU A 297 2.47 12.55 -14.06
C LEU A 297 1.46 12.90 -12.98
N VAL A 298 0.54 11.98 -12.65
CA VAL A 298 -0.46 12.20 -11.59
C VAL A 298 0.20 12.45 -10.23
N VAL A 299 1.28 11.75 -9.89
CA VAL A 299 2.06 12.01 -8.66
C VAL A 299 2.63 13.43 -8.61
N ASN A 300 3.14 13.95 -9.74
CA ASN A 300 3.60 15.35 -9.82
C ASN A 300 2.42 16.31 -9.68
N GLU A 301 1.33 16.08 -10.43
CA GLU A 301 0.15 16.94 -10.47
C GLU A 301 -0.55 17.07 -9.12
N LEU A 302 -0.65 15.97 -8.36
CA LEU A 302 -1.15 15.96 -6.98
C LEU A 302 -0.32 16.87 -6.06
N GLN A 303 1.01 16.92 -6.23
CA GLN A 303 1.92 17.71 -5.41
C GLN A 303 1.90 19.21 -5.75
N TYR A 304 1.43 19.56 -6.95
CA TYR A 304 1.16 20.93 -7.38
C TYR A 304 -0.32 21.34 -7.27
N GLY A 305 -1.20 20.47 -6.77
CA GLY A 305 -2.63 20.73 -6.63
C GLY A 305 -3.44 20.73 -7.95
N LEU A 306 -2.87 20.18 -9.03
CA LEU A 306 -3.47 20.13 -10.37
C LEU A 306 -4.49 18.98 -10.49
N TYR A 307 -5.47 18.96 -9.58
CA TYR A 307 -6.36 17.81 -9.35
C TYR A 307 -7.21 17.39 -10.55
N ASP A 308 -7.53 18.32 -11.46
CA ASP A 308 -8.31 18.01 -12.66
C ASP A 308 -7.44 17.43 -13.80
N ASP A 309 -6.15 17.76 -13.87
CA ASP A 309 -5.20 17.06 -14.77
C ASP A 309 -4.96 15.63 -14.27
N ALA A 310 -4.69 15.50 -12.96
CA ALA A 310 -4.58 14.21 -12.26
C ALA A 310 -5.82 13.31 -12.50
N ARG A 311 -7.03 13.90 -12.50
CA ARG A 311 -8.30 13.23 -12.81
C ARG A 311 -8.39 12.77 -14.27
N LYS A 312 -8.04 13.63 -15.24
CA LYS A 312 -8.01 13.27 -16.67
C LYS A 312 -7.06 12.09 -16.90
N HIS A 313 -5.86 12.15 -16.32
CA HIS A 313 -4.85 11.10 -16.43
C HIS A 313 -5.31 9.77 -15.79
N LEU A 314 -5.94 9.78 -14.60
CA LEU A 314 -6.51 8.56 -14.02
C LEU A 314 -7.68 7.97 -14.83
N HIS A 315 -8.47 8.79 -15.54
CA HIS A 315 -9.46 8.28 -16.51
C HIS A 315 -8.82 7.65 -17.77
N ILE A 316 -7.56 7.96 -18.10
CA ILE A 316 -6.79 7.23 -19.12
C ILE A 316 -6.28 5.90 -18.51
N VAL A 317 -5.81 5.90 -17.26
CA VAL A 317 -5.41 4.68 -16.55
C VAL A 317 -6.57 3.70 -16.43
N ASP A 318 -7.79 4.12 -16.05
CA ASP A 318 -8.97 3.24 -15.98
C ASP A 318 -9.25 2.52 -17.31
N LYS A 319 -9.09 3.23 -18.44
CA LYS A 319 -9.25 2.66 -19.79
C LYS A 319 -8.13 1.69 -20.17
N LEU A 320 -6.88 1.94 -19.75
CA LEU A 320 -5.73 1.10 -20.06
C LEU A 320 -5.52 -0.05 -19.05
N TYR A 321 -6.21 -0.03 -17.90
CA TYR A 321 -5.99 -0.97 -16.79
C TYR A 321 -6.16 -2.44 -17.18
N HIS A 322 -7.04 -2.73 -18.15
CA HIS A 322 -7.28 -4.07 -18.67
C HIS A 322 -6.09 -4.70 -19.44
N LEU A 323 -5.03 -3.94 -19.72
CA LEU A 323 -3.80 -4.41 -20.36
C LEU A 323 -2.76 -4.98 -19.37
N LEU A 324 -3.05 -4.91 -18.06
CA LEU A 324 -2.19 -5.43 -17.00
C LEU A 324 -2.50 -6.89 -16.69
N ASP A 325 -1.49 -7.76 -16.75
CA ASP A 325 -1.55 -9.12 -16.25
C ASP A 325 -1.12 -9.12 -14.78
N LEU A 326 -1.99 -9.50 -13.85
CA LEU A 326 -1.69 -9.44 -12.41
C LEU A 326 -0.81 -10.60 -11.91
N ASP A 327 -0.54 -11.60 -12.76
CA ASP A 327 0.50 -12.62 -12.51
C ASP A 327 1.89 -12.12 -12.95
N GLU A 328 1.99 -11.15 -13.87
CA GLU A 328 3.24 -10.44 -14.15
C GLU A 328 3.65 -9.54 -12.98
N HIS A 329 4.86 -9.74 -12.46
CA HIS A 329 5.34 -9.02 -11.27
C HIS A 329 5.37 -7.49 -11.46
N LEU A 330 5.75 -6.99 -12.64
CA LEU A 330 5.79 -5.53 -12.89
C LEU A 330 4.38 -4.94 -12.89
N ASP A 331 3.46 -5.55 -13.62
CA ASP A 331 2.08 -5.12 -13.79
C ASP A 331 1.30 -5.11 -12.47
N ARG A 332 1.48 -6.14 -11.64
CA ARG A 332 0.99 -6.17 -10.26
C ARG A 332 1.46 -4.98 -9.44
N TRP A 333 2.70 -4.52 -9.63
CA TRP A 333 3.19 -3.27 -9.02
C TRP A 333 2.64 -1.99 -9.69
N ILE A 334 2.37 -1.99 -11.00
CA ILE A 334 1.67 -0.87 -11.68
C ILE A 334 0.24 -0.74 -11.14
N SER A 335 -0.48 -1.85 -10.99
CA SER A 335 -1.79 -1.95 -10.34
C SER A 335 -1.76 -1.40 -8.91
N GLU A 336 -0.79 -1.81 -8.07
CA GLU A 336 -0.61 -1.22 -6.73
C GLU A 336 -0.27 0.27 -6.75
N THR A 337 0.37 0.77 -7.82
CA THR A 337 0.66 2.20 -7.99
C THR A 337 -0.62 2.96 -8.32
N ALA A 338 -1.44 2.41 -9.21
CA ALA A 338 -2.73 2.96 -9.60
C ALA A 338 -3.66 3.09 -8.39
N ALA A 339 -3.76 2.04 -7.57
CA ALA A 339 -4.50 2.02 -6.31
C ALA A 339 -4.07 3.15 -5.36
N HIS A 340 -2.75 3.32 -5.19
CA HIS A 340 -2.19 4.28 -4.26
C HIS A 340 -2.44 5.72 -4.73
N VAL A 341 -2.17 6.01 -6.00
CA VAL A 341 -2.30 7.34 -6.60
C VAL A 341 -3.76 7.80 -6.69
N ASP A 342 -4.67 6.88 -7.01
CA ASP A 342 -6.12 7.16 -7.03
C ASP A 342 -6.68 7.44 -5.63
N ASN A 343 -6.23 6.68 -4.60
CA ASN A 343 -6.54 6.99 -3.21
C ASN A 343 -6.00 8.37 -2.78
N GLN A 344 -4.82 8.80 -3.27
CA GLN A 344 -4.29 10.15 -3.00
C GLN A 344 -5.17 11.25 -3.61
N LEU A 345 -5.64 11.09 -4.85
CA LEU A 345 -6.55 12.06 -5.47
C LEU A 345 -7.88 12.16 -4.73
N ALA A 346 -8.44 11.02 -4.31
CA ALA A 346 -9.68 10.97 -3.53
C ALA A 346 -9.54 11.69 -2.17
N LEU A 347 -8.42 11.47 -1.45
CA LEU A 347 -8.13 12.15 -0.17
C LEU A 347 -8.05 13.67 -0.29
N SER A 348 -7.36 14.19 -1.31
CA SER A 348 -7.30 15.62 -1.57
C SER A 348 -8.67 16.18 -1.97
N THR A 349 -9.36 15.52 -2.91
CA THR A 349 -10.55 16.09 -3.55
C THR A 349 -11.88 15.82 -2.83
N ALA A 350 -11.92 14.92 -1.83
CA ALA A 350 -13.14 14.34 -1.23
C ALA A 350 -14.12 13.67 -2.22
N LYS A 351 -13.72 13.51 -3.49
CA LYS A 351 -14.46 12.73 -4.48
C LYS A 351 -14.09 11.26 -4.34
N ARG A 352 -15.00 10.36 -4.73
CA ARG A 352 -14.70 8.91 -4.78
C ARG A 352 -13.48 8.61 -5.65
N PRO A 353 -12.77 7.49 -5.40
CA PRO A 353 -11.73 6.99 -6.30
C PRO A 353 -12.28 6.73 -7.71
N ILE A 354 -11.44 6.86 -8.73
CA ILE A 354 -11.81 6.77 -10.15
C ILE A 354 -11.78 5.31 -10.64
N LEU A 355 -10.79 4.54 -10.21
CA LEU A 355 -10.55 3.19 -10.76
C LEU A 355 -11.58 2.19 -10.19
N LYS A 356 -12.12 1.30 -11.02
CA LYS A 356 -13.15 0.34 -10.54
C LYS A 356 -12.59 -0.83 -9.71
N SER A 357 -11.28 -1.06 -9.75
CA SER A 357 -10.62 -2.10 -8.96
C SER A 357 -10.68 -1.80 -7.45
N THR A 358 -10.92 -2.84 -6.64
CA THR A 358 -10.92 -2.76 -5.17
C THR A 358 -9.52 -2.82 -4.58
N PHE A 359 -8.58 -3.46 -5.28
CA PHE A 359 -7.20 -3.77 -4.83
C PHE A 359 -7.15 -4.51 -3.47
N ASP A 360 -8.23 -5.19 -3.10
CA ASP A 360 -8.32 -6.00 -1.89
C ASP A 360 -7.61 -7.35 -2.11
N PRO A 361 -6.70 -7.79 -1.22
CA PRO A 361 -6.05 -9.09 -1.32
C PRO A 361 -6.98 -10.27 -0.95
N GLY A 362 -8.24 -9.99 -0.59
CA GLY A 362 -9.20 -10.97 -0.10
C GLY A 362 -9.00 -11.30 1.38
N PRO A 363 -9.85 -12.19 1.95
CA PRO A 363 -9.63 -12.72 3.29
C PRO A 363 -8.32 -13.52 3.35
N MET A 364 -7.65 -13.46 4.50
CA MET A 364 -6.55 -14.39 4.83
C MET A 364 -7.10 -15.82 4.92
N LEU A 365 -6.32 -16.83 4.51
CA LEU A 365 -6.69 -18.24 4.66
C LEU A 365 -7.12 -18.54 6.12
N PRO A 366 -8.24 -19.23 6.38
CA PRO A 366 -8.79 -19.39 7.73
C PRO A 366 -7.79 -19.99 8.73
N GLU A 367 -6.97 -20.95 8.28
CA GLU A 367 -5.97 -21.66 9.09
C GLU A 367 -4.82 -20.72 9.46
N ARG A 368 -4.37 -19.90 8.49
CA ARG A 368 -3.33 -18.88 8.73
C ARG A 368 -3.86 -17.78 9.64
N MET A 369 -5.09 -17.31 9.42
CA MET A 369 -5.76 -16.34 10.28
C MET A 369 -5.92 -16.86 11.72
N ALA A 370 -6.33 -18.13 11.89
CA ALA A 370 -6.43 -18.77 13.20
C ALA A 370 -5.06 -19.01 13.87
N ALA A 371 -3.99 -19.25 13.10
CA ALA A 371 -2.62 -19.29 13.62
C ALA A 371 -2.13 -17.89 14.07
N LEU A 372 -2.35 -16.86 13.25
CA LEU A 372 -1.97 -15.47 13.55
C LEU A 372 -2.74 -14.92 14.76
N LYS A 373 -4.06 -15.14 14.84
CA LYS A 373 -4.87 -14.74 16.01
C LYS A 373 -4.44 -15.46 17.30
N ARG A 374 -4.03 -16.74 17.24
CA ARG A 374 -3.42 -17.44 18.40
C ARG A 374 -2.06 -16.85 18.77
N ALA A 375 -1.20 -16.52 17.81
CA ALA A 375 0.08 -15.86 18.09
C ALA A 375 -0.11 -14.47 18.72
N ALA A 376 -1.03 -13.66 18.19
CA ALA A 376 -1.39 -12.35 18.75
C ALA A 376 -2.06 -12.43 20.13
N HIS A 377 -2.73 -13.55 20.45
CA HIS A 377 -3.21 -13.85 21.80
C HIS A 377 -2.05 -14.22 22.74
N ASN A 378 -1.15 -15.12 22.35
CA ASN A 378 -0.02 -15.55 23.18
C ASN A 378 0.93 -14.39 23.54
N LEU A 379 1.15 -13.44 22.61
CA LEU A 379 1.89 -12.20 22.85
C LEU A 379 1.33 -11.33 23.99
N LYS A 380 0.07 -11.52 24.40
CA LYS A 380 -0.55 -10.81 25.54
C LYS A 380 -0.13 -11.39 26.90
N TYR A 381 0.36 -12.64 26.93
CA TYR A 381 0.71 -13.37 28.16
C TYR A 381 2.21 -13.60 28.33
N GLN A 382 2.97 -13.76 27.23
CA GLN A 382 4.39 -14.14 27.27
C GLN A 382 5.35 -12.96 27.43
N GLY A 383 4.84 -11.73 27.51
CA GLY A 383 5.63 -10.51 27.50
C GLY A 383 6.03 -10.06 26.08
N LEU A 384 6.38 -8.78 25.95
CA LEU A 384 6.71 -8.17 24.67
C LEU A 384 8.20 -8.36 24.32
N PRO A 385 8.56 -9.05 23.22
CA PRO A 385 9.83 -8.79 22.57
C PRO A 385 9.81 -7.38 21.99
N ASN A 386 10.89 -6.61 22.16
CA ASN A 386 10.97 -5.29 21.54
C ASN A 386 10.92 -5.42 19.99
N PRO A 387 10.03 -4.69 19.30
CA PRO A 387 10.01 -4.67 17.83
C PRO A 387 11.38 -4.23 17.32
N THR A 388 11.96 -4.98 16.39
CA THR A 388 13.38 -4.84 16.02
C THR A 388 13.71 -3.41 15.57
N SER A 389 14.48 -2.69 16.38
CA SER A 389 14.84 -1.30 16.16
C SER A 389 15.71 -1.16 14.90
N LEU A 390 15.07 -0.74 13.81
CA LEU A 390 15.75 -0.60 12.53
C LEU A 390 16.72 0.58 12.51
N VAL A 391 17.91 0.32 11.96
CA VAL A 391 18.94 1.33 11.67
C VAL A 391 18.60 2.10 10.38
N VAL A 392 17.40 2.68 10.35
CA VAL A 392 17.11 3.87 9.55
C VAL A 392 17.44 5.05 10.48
N PRO A 393 18.48 5.86 10.21
CA PRO A 393 18.94 6.84 11.20
C PRO A 393 17.87 7.89 11.50
N SER A 394 17.26 7.78 12.68
CA SER A 394 16.24 8.71 13.17
C SER A 394 16.88 10.03 13.58
N GLY A 395 17.07 10.92 12.60
CA GLY A 395 17.60 12.26 12.81
C GLY A 395 17.55 13.11 11.53
N PRO A 396 17.67 14.45 11.64
CA PRO A 396 17.24 15.41 10.60
C PRO A 396 17.98 15.35 9.25
N LYS A 397 19.03 14.54 9.13
CA LYS A 397 19.83 14.36 7.90
C LYS A 397 19.90 12.89 7.43
N GLY A 398 19.29 11.96 8.18
CA GLY A 398 19.31 10.52 7.90
C GLY A 398 18.05 9.98 7.23
N SER A 399 16.88 10.53 7.58
CA SER A 399 15.57 10.08 7.10
C SER A 399 15.01 10.86 5.90
N PHE A 400 15.80 11.75 5.28
CA PHE A 400 15.32 12.69 4.24
C PHE A 400 14.10 13.54 4.64
N GLY A 401 13.95 13.85 5.94
CA GLY A 401 12.79 14.61 6.43
C GLY A 401 11.55 13.77 6.74
N LEU A 402 11.62 12.43 6.58
CA LEU A 402 10.61 11.53 7.14
C LEU A 402 10.70 11.56 8.68
N ASN A 403 9.87 12.40 9.30
CA ASN A 403 9.44 12.27 10.69
C ASN A 403 8.40 11.13 10.73
N ASP A 404 8.89 9.90 10.58
CA ASP A 404 8.04 8.80 10.12
C ASP A 404 7.12 8.24 11.21
N ALA A 405 5.83 8.53 11.06
CA ALA A 405 4.74 7.93 11.81
C ALA A 405 4.82 6.39 11.86
N MET A 406 5.33 5.72 10.82
CA MET A 406 5.42 4.26 10.75
C MET A 406 6.68 3.71 11.44
N ALA A 407 7.75 4.50 11.54
CA ALA A 407 8.86 4.18 12.43
C ALA A 407 8.42 4.22 13.90
N ASP A 408 7.42 5.06 14.23
CA ASP A 408 6.74 5.05 15.52
C ASP A 408 5.72 3.91 15.65
N LEU A 409 4.86 3.68 14.65
CA LEU A 409 3.80 2.66 14.74
C LEU A 409 4.38 1.24 14.90
N ALA A 410 5.55 0.96 14.31
CA ALA A 410 6.30 -0.27 14.58
C ALA A 410 6.82 -0.36 16.04
N ARG A 411 7.04 0.76 16.73
CA ARG A 411 7.51 0.86 18.14
C ARG A 411 6.38 0.99 19.17
N THR A 412 5.19 1.43 18.75
CA THR A 412 4.06 1.80 19.64
C THR A 412 2.84 0.90 19.48
N LEU A 413 3.04 -0.28 18.86
CA LEU A 413 2.03 -1.29 18.62
C LEU A 413 1.60 -2.00 19.92
N ASP A 414 0.74 -1.35 20.69
CA ASP A 414 0.15 -1.92 21.90
C ASP A 414 -0.67 -3.20 21.57
N VAL A 415 -0.52 -4.25 22.39
CA VAL A 415 -1.23 -5.52 22.18
C VAL A 415 -2.74 -5.39 22.44
N ARG A 416 -3.17 -4.32 23.13
CA ARG A 416 -4.57 -3.88 23.34
C ARG A 416 -5.17 -3.18 22.11
N MET A 417 -4.36 -2.77 21.13
CA MET A 417 -4.80 -2.01 19.94
C MET A 417 -5.94 -2.74 19.22
N GLY A 418 -6.97 -2.01 18.81
CA GLY A 418 -8.17 -2.53 18.14
C GLY A 418 -9.16 -3.28 19.04
N SER A 419 -8.87 -3.51 20.32
CA SER A 419 -9.78 -4.24 21.22
C SER A 419 -11.13 -3.54 21.39
N ARG A 420 -11.17 -2.19 21.45
CA ARG A 420 -12.44 -1.44 21.49
C ARG A 420 -13.20 -1.50 20.17
N LEU A 421 -12.53 -1.52 19.02
CA LEU A 421 -13.18 -1.74 17.72
C LEU A 421 -13.89 -3.11 17.69
N ALA A 422 -13.22 -4.17 18.17
CA ALA A 422 -13.81 -5.51 18.27
C ALA A 422 -15.00 -5.58 19.24
N VAL A 423 -14.97 -4.85 20.36
CA VAL A 423 -16.14 -4.71 21.25
C VAL A 423 -17.28 -3.93 20.58
N GLY A 424 -16.96 -2.85 19.85
CA GLY A 424 -17.94 -2.07 19.09
C GLY A 424 -18.66 -2.87 18.02
N LEU A 425 -17.94 -3.73 17.28
CA LEU A 425 -18.54 -4.66 16.32
C LEU A 425 -19.54 -5.61 16.98
N LYS A 426 -19.14 -6.26 18.09
CA LYS A 426 -20.02 -7.16 18.84
C LYS A 426 -21.26 -6.47 19.43
N ALA A 427 -21.14 -5.18 19.76
CA ALA A 427 -22.23 -4.37 20.29
C ALA A 427 -23.10 -3.71 19.19
N GLY A 428 -22.82 -3.92 17.90
CA GLY A 428 -23.57 -3.29 16.80
C GLY A 428 -23.28 -1.79 16.60
N ALA A 429 -22.17 -1.27 17.12
CA ALA A 429 -21.83 0.16 17.04
C ALA A 429 -21.45 0.65 15.63
N PHE A 430 -21.22 -0.26 14.68
CA PHE A 430 -20.82 0.04 13.30
C PHE A 430 -21.83 -0.55 12.29
N PRO A 431 -22.72 0.25 11.70
CA PRO A 431 -23.77 -0.26 10.80
C PRO A 431 -23.26 -0.53 9.38
N GLY A 432 -23.90 -1.49 8.69
CA GLY A 432 -23.78 -1.72 7.25
C GLY A 432 -22.34 -1.86 6.75
N ARG A 433 -22.01 -1.19 5.63
CA ARG A 433 -20.68 -1.25 5.01
C ARG A 433 -19.55 -0.82 5.97
N LEU A 434 -19.79 0.10 6.90
CA LEU A 434 -18.77 0.51 7.87
C LEU A 434 -18.41 -0.63 8.84
N GLY A 435 -19.39 -1.45 9.24
CA GLY A 435 -19.15 -2.64 10.07
C GLY A 435 -18.19 -3.63 9.40
N MET A 436 -18.34 -3.87 8.10
CA MET A 436 -17.42 -4.75 7.34
C MET A 436 -16.00 -4.17 7.29
N ILE A 437 -15.87 -2.87 6.99
CA ILE A 437 -14.58 -2.17 6.95
C ILE A 437 -13.87 -2.18 8.31
N VAL A 438 -14.62 -2.03 9.41
CA VAL A 438 -14.05 -2.09 10.77
C VAL A 438 -13.69 -3.53 11.17
N SER A 439 -14.41 -4.54 10.68
CA SER A 439 -14.01 -5.95 10.85
C SER A 439 -12.70 -6.25 10.14
N ASP A 440 -12.56 -5.82 8.89
CA ASP A 440 -11.30 -5.92 8.14
C ASP A 440 -10.15 -5.18 8.85
N LEU A 441 -10.43 -4.03 9.47
CA LEU A 441 -9.44 -3.28 10.24
C LEU A 441 -9.03 -3.98 11.54
N VAL A 442 -9.94 -4.64 12.25
CA VAL A 442 -9.60 -5.45 13.43
C VAL A 442 -8.67 -6.60 13.05
N ASP A 443 -8.96 -7.31 11.96
CA ASP A 443 -8.12 -8.39 11.47
C ASP A 443 -6.76 -7.90 10.95
N CYS A 444 -6.74 -6.72 10.29
CA CYS A 444 -5.52 -6.01 9.94
C CYS A 444 -4.68 -5.64 11.19
N ILE A 445 -5.30 -5.23 12.29
CA ILE A 445 -4.60 -4.86 13.54
C ILE A 445 -4.07 -6.10 14.29
N GLU A 446 -4.81 -7.20 14.37
CA GLU A 446 -4.29 -8.44 14.99
C GLU A 446 -3.15 -9.06 14.16
N ILE A 447 -3.20 -8.99 12.82
CA ILE A 447 -2.08 -9.43 11.96
C ILE A 447 -0.87 -8.51 12.11
N ALA A 448 -1.06 -7.19 12.23
CA ALA A 448 0.04 -6.25 12.49
C ALA A 448 0.84 -6.64 13.74
N LYS A 449 0.17 -7.04 14.83
CA LYS A 449 0.83 -7.48 16.08
C LYS A 449 1.79 -8.63 15.82
N VAL A 450 1.38 -9.64 15.04
CA VAL A 450 2.27 -10.76 14.68
C VAL A 450 3.40 -10.28 13.77
N VAL A 451 3.11 -9.48 12.74
CA VAL A 451 4.09 -9.01 11.75
C VAL A 451 5.23 -8.18 12.34
N TRP A 452 5.00 -7.42 13.42
CA TRP A 452 6.05 -6.62 14.07
C TRP A 452 6.62 -7.21 15.36
N LEU A 453 5.86 -8.06 16.08
CA LEU A 453 6.24 -8.55 17.42
C LEU A 453 6.49 -10.08 17.48
N SER A 454 6.35 -10.83 16.39
CA SER A 454 6.55 -12.29 16.38
C SER A 454 7.59 -12.75 15.36
N PRO A 455 8.47 -13.71 15.71
CA PRO A 455 9.33 -14.40 14.75
C PRO A 455 8.57 -15.41 13.87
N LEU A 456 7.26 -15.61 14.09
CA LEU A 456 6.39 -16.49 13.29
C LEU A 456 5.80 -15.79 12.05
N ALA A 457 6.10 -14.50 11.87
CA ALA A 457 5.70 -13.72 10.71
C ALA A 457 6.47 -14.12 9.45
N VAL A 458 5.78 -14.18 8.32
CA VAL A 458 6.37 -14.40 6.99
C VAL A 458 6.06 -13.23 6.07
N CYS A 459 6.82 -13.10 4.97
CA CYS A 459 6.62 -12.03 4.00
C CYS A 459 5.18 -11.96 3.45
N PHE A 460 4.50 -13.11 3.30
CA PHE A 460 3.10 -13.17 2.89
C PHE A 460 2.15 -12.43 3.84
N ASP A 461 2.32 -12.56 5.17
CA ASP A 461 1.48 -11.85 6.15
C ASP A 461 1.63 -10.33 6.00
N ALA A 462 2.87 -9.87 5.77
CA ALA A 462 3.19 -8.46 5.62
C ALA A 462 2.76 -7.87 4.27
N GLU A 463 2.85 -8.64 3.17
CA GLU A 463 2.26 -8.25 1.87
C GLU A 463 0.74 -8.15 1.96
N TRP A 464 0.07 -9.15 2.54
CA TRP A 464 -1.38 -9.14 2.75
C TRP A 464 -1.79 -7.94 3.62
N LEU A 465 -1.11 -7.73 4.75
CA LEU A 465 -1.34 -6.62 5.67
C LEU A 465 -1.23 -5.26 4.97
N CYS A 466 -0.18 -5.04 4.19
CA CYS A 466 0.03 -3.76 3.51
C CYS A 466 -0.94 -3.54 2.34
N ARG A 467 -1.42 -4.60 1.67
CA ARG A 467 -2.52 -4.51 0.69
C ARG A 467 -3.86 -4.25 1.37
N LYS A 468 -4.26 -5.05 2.35
CA LYS A 468 -5.55 -4.94 3.05
C LYS A 468 -5.71 -3.58 3.74
N ALA A 469 -4.65 -3.04 4.36
CA ALA A 469 -4.67 -1.69 4.93
C ALA A 469 -4.98 -0.59 3.89
N ARG A 470 -4.49 -0.72 2.64
CA ARG A 470 -4.80 0.21 1.54
C ARG A 470 -6.19 -0.03 0.95
N ALA A 471 -6.67 -1.27 0.93
CA ALA A 471 -8.05 -1.60 0.55
C ALA A 471 -9.08 -1.06 1.56
N ILE A 472 -8.79 -1.13 2.87
CA ILE A 472 -9.59 -0.50 3.94
C ILE A 472 -9.66 1.02 3.73
N LEU A 473 -8.53 1.69 3.46
CA LEU A 473 -8.50 3.12 3.12
C LEU A 473 -9.35 3.42 1.88
N ARG A 474 -9.27 2.58 0.84
CA ARG A 474 -10.07 2.71 -0.38
C ARG A 474 -11.57 2.54 -0.12
N ALA A 475 -11.95 1.56 0.69
CA ALA A 475 -13.35 1.32 1.07
C ALA A 475 -13.93 2.47 1.91
N LEU A 476 -13.12 3.09 2.77
CA LEU A 476 -13.50 4.33 3.48
C LEU A 476 -13.71 5.51 2.53
N LEU A 477 -12.95 5.60 1.43
CA LEU A 477 -13.09 6.64 0.41
C LEU A 477 -14.29 6.40 -0.53
N ASP A 478 -14.53 5.14 -0.91
CA ASP A 478 -15.71 4.72 -1.69
C ASP A 478 -17.02 4.91 -0.91
N LEU A 479 -17.02 4.64 0.40
CA LEU A 479 -18.17 4.84 1.28
C LEU A 479 -18.56 6.32 1.46
N ALA A 480 -17.81 7.28 0.91
CA ALA A 480 -18.19 8.69 0.92
C ALA A 480 -19.58 8.89 0.26
N PRO A 481 -20.48 9.69 0.86
CA PRO A 481 -21.79 9.95 0.28
C PRO A 481 -21.66 10.82 -0.97
N GLU A 482 -22.17 10.35 -2.10
CA GLU A 482 -22.34 11.21 -3.28
C GLU A 482 -23.38 12.28 -2.97
N ASN A 483 -22.93 13.54 -2.96
CA ASN A 483 -23.73 14.77 -2.88
C ASN A 483 -24.49 15.04 -1.57
N ASN A 484 -24.37 14.23 -0.51
CA ASN A 484 -25.06 14.41 0.78
C ASN A 484 -26.61 14.46 0.71
N ILE A 485 -27.23 14.01 -0.40
CA ILE A 485 -28.69 14.05 -0.59
C ILE A 485 -29.33 12.84 0.11
N GLY A 486 -29.73 13.04 1.37
CA GLY A 486 -30.50 12.05 2.14
C GLY A 486 -30.91 12.57 3.52
N PRO A 487 -31.98 12.02 4.12
CA PRO A 487 -32.46 12.46 5.43
C PRO A 487 -31.40 12.24 6.52
N ALA A 488 -31.01 13.34 7.17
CA ALA A 488 -29.90 13.41 8.11
C ALA A 488 -30.22 12.82 9.49
N ASN A 489 -30.51 11.51 9.55
CA ASN A 489 -30.66 10.84 10.85
C ASN A 489 -29.31 10.75 11.61
N VAL A 490 -29.40 10.59 12.94
CA VAL A 490 -28.24 10.56 13.84
C VAL A 490 -27.23 9.47 13.45
N VAL A 491 -27.72 8.31 13.02
CA VAL A 491 -26.90 7.15 12.62
C VAL A 491 -26.03 7.51 11.42
N THR A 492 -26.57 8.15 10.39
CA THR A 492 -25.81 8.59 9.20
C THR A 492 -24.71 9.58 9.58
N LYS A 493 -25.01 10.57 10.44
CA LYS A 493 -24.00 11.56 10.90
C LYS A 493 -22.88 10.90 11.71
N CYS A 494 -23.22 10.06 12.70
CA CYS A 494 -22.23 9.34 13.50
C CYS A 494 -21.40 8.35 12.66
N THR A 495 -22.02 7.68 11.67
CA THR A 495 -21.32 6.79 10.72
C THR A 495 -20.31 7.56 9.88
N GLU A 496 -20.68 8.75 9.38
CA GLU A 496 -19.77 9.62 8.63
C GLU A 496 -18.63 10.15 9.51
N CYS A 497 -18.91 10.50 10.77
CA CYS A 497 -17.87 10.91 11.75
C CYS A 497 -16.84 9.80 11.97
N ALA A 498 -17.31 8.56 12.18
CA ALA A 498 -16.45 7.39 12.30
C ALA A 498 -15.68 7.11 11.00
N ARG A 499 -16.32 7.21 9.83
CA ARG A 499 -15.69 7.04 8.51
C ARG A 499 -14.53 8.02 8.31
N VAL A 500 -14.74 9.32 8.56
CA VAL A 500 -13.72 10.35 8.35
C VAL A 500 -12.58 10.23 9.38
N CYS A 501 -12.90 9.93 10.65
CA CYS A 501 -11.91 9.69 11.69
C CYS A 501 -11.00 8.48 11.36
N LEU A 502 -11.60 7.37 10.92
CA LEU A 502 -10.86 6.20 10.43
C LEU A 502 -10.07 6.51 9.16
N MET A 503 -10.61 7.30 8.23
CA MET A 503 -9.95 7.70 7.00
C MET A 503 -8.68 8.53 7.28
N ILE A 504 -8.71 9.47 8.23
CA ILE A 504 -7.52 10.22 8.66
C ILE A 504 -6.46 9.27 9.23
N LEU A 505 -6.84 8.39 10.15
CA LEU A 505 -5.93 7.40 10.75
C LEU A 505 -5.32 6.47 9.69
N MET A 506 -6.14 5.91 8.80
CA MET A 506 -5.69 5.03 7.72
C MET A 506 -4.86 5.76 6.66
N THR A 507 -5.03 7.08 6.51
CA THR A 507 -4.22 7.94 5.63
C THR A 507 -2.81 8.11 6.17
N TYR A 508 -2.65 8.45 7.47
CA TYR A 508 -1.34 8.42 8.13
C TYR A 508 -0.75 7.01 8.17
N ALA A 509 -1.59 5.99 8.37
CA ALA A 509 -1.14 4.61 8.40
C ALA A 509 -0.71 4.07 7.03
N CYS A 510 -1.20 4.59 5.90
CA CYS A 510 -0.99 3.95 4.59
C CYS A 510 -0.43 4.86 3.49
N THR A 511 -0.10 6.12 3.77
CA THR A 511 0.43 7.04 2.76
C THR A 511 1.58 7.92 3.26
N LEU A 512 2.62 8.07 2.44
CA LEU A 512 3.70 9.04 2.66
C LEU A 512 3.21 10.49 2.62
N ILE A 513 2.11 10.77 1.90
CA ILE A 513 1.52 12.11 1.79
C ILE A 513 0.49 12.41 2.90
N GLY A 514 0.41 11.57 3.93
CA GLY A 514 -0.58 11.73 5.01
C GLY A 514 -0.63 13.13 5.62
N PRO A 515 0.52 13.73 6.01
CA PRO A 515 0.56 15.11 6.51
C PRO A 515 0.08 16.19 5.54
N GLN A 516 0.20 15.96 4.22
CA GLN A 516 -0.23 16.91 3.18
C GLN A 516 -1.77 16.90 3.02
N THR A 517 -2.38 15.71 3.04
CA THR A 517 -3.84 15.53 2.90
C THR A 517 -4.60 15.66 4.22
N ALA A 518 -3.93 15.50 5.36
CA ALA A 518 -4.53 15.57 6.69
C ALA A 518 -5.29 16.87 6.93
N LYS A 519 -4.66 18.04 6.77
CA LYS A 519 -5.25 19.35 7.13
C LYS A 519 -6.61 19.63 6.47
N GLN A 520 -6.81 19.17 5.23
CA GLN A 520 -8.09 19.30 4.53
C GLN A 520 -9.15 18.33 5.10
N ASN A 521 -8.75 17.10 5.40
CA ASN A 521 -9.65 16.09 5.96
C ASN A 521 -9.99 16.33 7.43
N VAL A 522 -9.13 17.02 8.18
CA VAL A 522 -9.40 17.46 9.55
C VAL A 522 -10.53 18.48 9.61
N LYS A 523 -10.58 19.47 8.70
CA LYS A 523 -11.75 20.38 8.63
C LYS A 523 -13.06 19.63 8.37
N ARG A 524 -13.04 18.69 7.40
CA ARG A 524 -14.17 17.79 7.11
C ARG A 524 -14.58 16.96 8.34
N HIS A 525 -13.62 16.44 9.10
CA HIS A 525 -13.86 15.72 10.36
C HIS A 525 -14.56 16.60 11.39
N LEU A 526 -14.07 17.83 11.60
CA LEU A 526 -14.62 18.78 12.57
C LEU A 526 -16.04 19.24 12.21
N GLU A 527 -16.31 19.49 10.93
CA GLU A 527 -17.65 19.81 10.40
C GLU A 527 -18.64 18.68 10.67
N VAL A 528 -18.27 17.45 10.29
CA VAL A 528 -19.08 16.25 10.51
C VAL A 528 -19.24 15.93 12.00
N GLN A 529 -18.19 16.10 12.81
CA GLN A 529 -18.19 15.84 14.24
C GLN A 529 -19.08 16.84 14.97
N ARG A 530 -19.06 18.13 14.60
CA ARG A 530 -19.99 19.14 15.13
C ARG A 530 -21.45 18.76 14.85
N ALA A 531 -21.78 18.46 13.60
CA ALA A 531 -23.13 18.03 13.22
C ALA A 531 -23.55 16.71 13.90
N SER A 532 -22.60 15.81 14.17
CA SER A 532 -22.87 14.55 14.89
C SER A 532 -23.14 14.78 16.38
N LEU A 533 -22.35 15.63 17.05
CA LEU A 533 -22.50 15.95 18.46
C LEU A 533 -23.78 16.74 18.74
N GLU A 534 -24.14 17.67 17.86
CA GLU A 534 -25.41 18.41 17.89
C GLU A 534 -26.63 17.49 17.98
N HIS A 535 -26.60 16.36 17.26
CA HIS A 535 -27.67 15.36 17.25
C HIS A 535 -27.51 14.29 18.34
N TRP A 536 -26.28 13.85 18.63
CA TRP A 536 -26.02 12.74 19.56
C TRP A 536 -26.07 13.18 21.04
N CYS A 537 -25.46 14.31 21.40
CA CYS A 537 -25.40 14.75 22.80
C CYS A 537 -26.78 14.88 23.46
N PRO A 538 -27.82 15.49 22.82
CA PRO A 538 -29.16 15.52 23.39
C PRO A 538 -29.76 14.14 23.66
N THR A 539 -29.50 13.14 22.81
CA THR A 539 -30.03 11.76 22.99
C THR A 539 -29.43 11.02 24.19
N VAL A 540 -28.29 11.49 24.70
CA VAL A 540 -27.62 10.96 25.90
C VAL A 540 -27.69 11.91 27.10
N GLY A 541 -28.47 12.99 27.02
CA GLY A 541 -28.62 13.97 28.11
C GLY A 541 -27.39 14.84 28.33
N TRP A 542 -26.62 15.13 27.28
CA TRP A 542 -25.39 15.93 27.32
C TRP A 542 -25.52 17.23 26.52
N THR A 543 -24.68 18.22 26.83
CA THR A 543 -24.54 19.48 26.11
C THR A 543 -23.74 19.30 24.79
N GLN A 544 -23.80 20.30 23.90
CA GLN A 544 -22.97 20.32 22.69
C GLN A 544 -21.45 20.41 22.97
N ASP A 545 -21.04 20.81 24.18
CA ASP A 545 -19.65 20.75 24.67
C ASP A 545 -19.32 19.43 25.39
N CYS A 546 -20.17 18.41 25.26
CA CYS A 546 -20.01 17.06 25.78
C CYS A 546 -19.90 16.97 27.31
N SER A 547 -20.57 17.87 28.04
CA SER A 547 -20.80 17.73 29.48
C SER A 547 -22.18 17.12 29.76
N PRO A 548 -22.34 16.24 30.77
CA PRO A 548 -23.66 15.79 31.23
C PRO A 548 -24.50 16.97 31.73
N VAL A 549 -25.78 17.01 31.35
CA VAL A 549 -26.74 18.02 31.85
C VAL A 549 -27.09 17.74 33.32
N VAL A 550 -27.12 16.47 33.73
CA VAL A 550 -27.25 16.04 35.12
C VAL A 550 -25.88 15.53 35.61
N PRO A 551 -25.19 16.24 36.52
CA PRO A 551 -23.91 15.80 37.07
C PRO A 551 -24.01 14.42 37.74
N GLY A 552 -23.01 13.57 37.52
CA GLY A 552 -22.95 12.23 38.11
C GLY A 552 -23.84 11.15 37.47
N GLN A 553 -24.79 11.52 36.59
CA GLN A 553 -25.61 10.53 35.89
C GLN A 553 -24.77 9.71 34.91
N ARG A 554 -24.75 8.38 35.08
CA ARG A 554 -24.11 7.45 34.13
C ARG A 554 -25.02 7.14 32.94
N LEU A 555 -24.39 6.94 31.79
CA LEU A 555 -25.03 6.51 30.56
C LEU A 555 -25.38 5.01 30.61
N LYS A 556 -26.38 4.60 29.81
CA LYS A 556 -26.65 3.18 29.57
C LYS A 556 -25.43 2.53 28.88
N PRO A 557 -25.12 1.23 29.10
CA PRO A 557 -23.86 0.63 28.63
C PRO A 557 -23.52 0.82 27.14
N PHE A 558 -24.52 0.79 26.26
CA PHE A 558 -24.32 1.06 24.82
C PHE A 558 -23.96 2.54 24.54
N TYR A 559 -24.60 3.49 25.21
CA TYR A 559 -24.27 4.91 25.11
C TYR A 559 -22.92 5.24 25.75
N GLU A 560 -22.52 4.54 26.81
CA GLU A 560 -21.17 4.68 27.39
C GLU A 560 -20.09 4.13 26.45
N LEU A 561 -20.35 3.02 25.75
CA LEU A 561 -19.48 2.51 24.69
C LEU A 561 -19.37 3.51 23.51
N GLN A 562 -20.49 4.11 23.10
CA GLN A 562 -20.49 5.19 22.10
C GLN A 562 -19.70 6.41 22.58
N ALA A 563 -19.87 6.85 23.83
CA ALA A 563 -19.10 7.94 24.41
C ALA A 563 -17.59 7.67 24.39
N GLY A 564 -17.17 6.41 24.55
CA GLY A 564 -15.78 6.00 24.37
C GLY A 564 -15.27 6.21 22.93
N PHE A 565 -16.06 5.84 21.92
CA PHE A 565 -15.75 6.11 20.52
C PHE A 565 -15.75 7.60 20.17
N VAL A 566 -16.68 8.38 20.73
CA VAL A 566 -16.73 9.83 20.55
C VAL A 566 -15.48 10.47 21.18
N LEU A 567 -15.07 10.07 22.39
CA LEU A 567 -13.86 10.60 23.03
C LEU A 567 -12.61 10.26 22.21
N TRP A 568 -12.45 9.02 21.76
CA TRP A 568 -11.37 8.64 20.85
C TRP A 568 -11.37 9.53 19.59
N SER A 569 -12.53 9.75 18.97
CA SER A 569 -12.66 10.62 17.79
C SER A 569 -12.31 12.08 18.08
N VAL A 570 -12.68 12.63 19.24
CA VAL A 570 -12.32 14.00 19.64
C VAL A 570 -10.83 14.11 19.98
N LEU A 571 -10.20 13.08 20.57
CA LEU A 571 -8.76 13.06 20.81
C LEU A 571 -7.95 12.95 19.50
N ILE A 572 -8.45 12.21 18.50
CA ILE A 572 -7.92 12.24 17.13
C ILE A 572 -8.06 13.64 16.51
N ALA A 573 -9.18 14.34 16.72
CA ALA A 573 -9.35 15.72 16.27
C ALA A 573 -8.37 16.67 16.97
N CYS A 574 -8.17 16.57 18.30
CA CYS A 574 -7.20 17.36 19.06
C CYS A 574 -5.76 17.21 18.51
N TRP A 575 -5.33 15.99 18.21
CA TRP A 575 -4.02 15.74 17.61
C TRP A 575 -3.93 16.28 16.17
N SER A 576 -4.92 15.97 15.33
CA SER A 576 -4.82 16.26 13.91
C SER A 576 -5.09 17.73 13.55
N SER A 577 -5.66 18.50 14.48
CA SER A 577 -5.81 19.97 14.41
C SER A 577 -4.70 20.75 15.14
N ASP A 578 -3.59 20.12 15.56
CA ASP A 578 -2.47 20.77 16.28
C ASP A 578 -1.99 22.06 15.56
N GLY A 579 -2.19 23.21 16.21
CA GLY A 579 -1.84 24.53 15.69
C GLY A 579 -2.88 25.16 14.75
N MET A 580 -4.11 24.64 14.69
CA MET A 580 -5.24 25.23 13.97
C MET A 580 -6.22 25.95 14.95
N PRO A 581 -6.93 27.01 14.52
CA PRO A 581 -7.91 27.69 15.38
C PRO A 581 -9.00 26.77 15.96
N GLU A 582 -9.34 25.71 15.24
CA GLU A 582 -10.34 24.73 15.65
C GLU A 582 -9.88 23.76 16.76
N GLU A 583 -8.61 23.82 17.18
CA GLU A 583 -8.05 22.91 18.21
C GLU A 583 -8.74 23.09 19.58
N GLU A 584 -9.00 24.32 20.00
CA GLU A 584 -9.65 24.62 21.30
C GLU A 584 -11.07 24.05 21.38
N TRP A 585 -11.82 24.05 20.25
CA TRP A 585 -13.15 23.45 20.16
C TRP A 585 -13.12 21.94 20.47
N CYS A 586 -12.03 21.26 20.08
CA CYS A 586 -11.77 19.86 20.39
C CYS A 586 -11.38 19.67 21.86
N ILE A 587 -10.44 20.48 22.36
CA ILE A 587 -9.90 20.37 23.73
C ILE A 587 -11.02 20.52 24.77
N ILE A 588 -11.92 21.49 24.62
CA ILE A 588 -13.06 21.68 25.54
C ILE A 588 -13.91 20.39 25.65
N ARG A 589 -14.22 19.76 24.52
CA ARG A 589 -15.02 18.53 24.45
C ARG A 589 -14.27 17.34 25.03
N ALA A 590 -12.99 17.18 24.68
CA ALA A 590 -12.13 16.14 25.23
C ALA A 590 -12.09 16.22 26.76
N VAL A 591 -11.85 17.41 27.32
CA VAL A 591 -11.77 17.65 28.78
C VAL A 591 -13.09 17.31 29.48
N ASN A 592 -14.24 17.72 28.93
CA ASN A 592 -15.55 17.41 29.53
C ASN A 592 -15.88 15.91 29.51
N MET A 593 -15.57 15.22 28.41
CA MET A 593 -15.72 13.76 28.32
C MET A 593 -14.77 13.02 29.25
N CYS A 594 -13.52 13.49 29.38
CA CYS A 594 -12.55 12.91 30.32
C CYS A 594 -13.01 13.03 31.77
N ARG A 595 -13.60 14.19 32.16
CA ARG A 595 -14.26 14.36 33.47
C ARG A 595 -15.38 13.35 33.69
N TYR A 596 -16.21 13.04 32.69
CA TYR A 596 -17.23 11.98 32.79
C TYR A 596 -16.63 10.59 33.04
N PHE A 597 -15.54 10.25 32.34
CA PHE A 597 -14.84 8.96 32.51
C PHE A 597 -13.95 8.89 33.75
N GLY A 598 -13.69 10.01 34.45
CA GLY A 598 -12.78 10.09 35.59
C GLY A 598 -11.30 10.24 35.22
N TYR A 599 -10.98 10.46 33.94
CA TYR A 599 -9.62 10.63 33.45
C TYR A 599 -9.05 11.99 33.86
N SER A 600 -7.82 12.01 34.38
CA SER A 600 -7.16 13.20 34.95
C SER A 600 -5.69 13.37 34.56
N THR A 601 -5.05 12.31 34.06
CA THR A 601 -3.62 12.23 33.72
C THR A 601 -3.39 12.09 32.22
N TYR A 602 -2.13 12.08 31.77
CA TYR A 602 -1.78 11.69 30.40
C TYR A 602 -1.92 10.16 30.22
N GLU A 603 -1.65 9.42 31.28
CA GLU A 603 -1.65 7.97 31.39
C GLU A 603 -3.07 7.42 31.17
N ASP A 604 -4.09 8.03 31.77
CA ASP A 604 -5.52 7.70 31.52
C ASP A 604 -5.88 7.84 30.03
N LEU A 605 -5.45 8.94 29.40
CA LEU A 605 -5.69 9.21 27.98
C LEU A 605 -4.94 8.22 27.08
N HIS A 606 -3.71 7.88 27.45
CA HIS A 606 -2.89 6.90 26.75
C HIS A 606 -3.54 5.51 26.80
N ASP A 607 -3.97 5.06 27.98
CA ASP A 607 -4.62 3.76 28.16
C ASP A 607 -6.00 3.68 27.51
N HIS A 608 -6.76 4.78 27.48
CA HIS A 608 -7.98 4.88 26.65
C HIS A 608 -7.65 4.69 25.17
N MET A 609 -6.73 5.51 24.63
CA MET A 609 -6.39 5.53 23.21
C MET A 609 -5.73 4.24 22.70
N ALA A 610 -4.89 3.60 23.52
CA ALA A 610 -4.17 2.37 23.19
C ALA A 610 -5.08 1.17 22.89
N GLN A 611 -6.36 1.24 23.26
CA GLN A 611 -7.36 0.21 22.94
C GLN A 611 -8.00 0.36 21.54
N TYR A 612 -7.76 1.49 20.84
CA TYR A 612 -8.27 1.81 19.52
C TYR A 612 -7.16 1.67 18.45
N LEU A 613 -7.05 2.57 17.49
CA LEU A 613 -5.88 2.69 16.60
C LEU A 613 -5.12 3.95 16.99
N TYR A 614 -3.84 3.78 17.38
CA TYR A 614 -3.04 4.78 18.10
C TYR A 614 -1.58 4.78 17.63
N SER A 615 -0.92 5.95 17.71
CA SER A 615 0.53 6.10 17.56
C SER A 615 1.01 7.14 18.57
N LYS A 616 1.99 6.76 19.41
CA LYS A 616 2.43 7.59 20.53
C LYS A 616 3.13 8.86 20.04
N THR A 617 4.15 8.75 19.19
CA THR A 617 4.90 9.94 18.72
C THR A 617 4.01 10.92 17.94
N LEU A 618 2.98 10.44 17.24
CA LEU A 618 2.01 11.32 16.61
C LEU A 618 1.10 12.01 17.63
N GLN A 619 0.39 11.24 18.46
CA GLN A 619 -0.76 11.73 19.21
C GLN A 619 -0.42 12.25 20.62
N GLU A 620 0.80 11.99 21.12
CA GLU A 620 1.25 12.43 22.44
C GLU A 620 1.22 13.96 22.63
N SER A 621 1.47 14.77 21.59
CA SER A 621 1.37 16.24 21.69
C SER A 621 -0.05 16.68 22.09
N GLY A 622 -1.06 16.21 21.35
CA GLY A 622 -2.48 16.46 21.60
C GLY A 622 -2.95 15.92 22.95
N LEU A 623 -2.60 14.67 23.30
CA LEU A 623 -2.96 14.10 24.60
C LEU A 623 -2.33 14.90 25.75
N ARG A 624 -1.06 15.34 25.64
CA ARG A 624 -0.42 16.19 26.65
C ARG A 624 -0.99 17.61 26.72
N LYS A 625 -1.66 18.13 25.68
CA LYS A 625 -2.43 19.39 25.78
C LYS A 625 -3.72 19.16 26.57
N VAL A 626 -4.48 18.11 26.26
CA VAL A 626 -5.71 17.74 26.99
C VAL A 626 -5.43 17.43 28.47
N ALA A 627 -4.41 16.62 28.77
CA ALA A 627 -4.02 16.30 30.15
C ALA A 627 -3.64 17.55 30.95
N ARG A 628 -2.86 18.48 30.37
CA ARG A 628 -2.55 19.76 31.02
C ARG A 628 -3.78 20.61 31.29
N ARG A 629 -4.78 20.62 30.39
CA ARG A 629 -6.04 21.35 30.61
C ARG A 629 -6.94 20.67 31.67
N LEU A 630 -6.94 19.34 31.77
CA LEU A 630 -7.58 18.62 32.87
C LEU A 630 -6.95 19.00 34.22
N GLN A 631 -5.63 19.07 34.28
CA GLN A 631 -4.88 19.40 35.49
C GLN A 631 -5.04 20.88 35.91
N THR A 632 -4.96 21.84 34.97
CA THR A 632 -5.15 23.28 35.29
C THR A 632 -6.60 23.68 35.53
N GLN A 633 -7.56 22.87 35.09
CA GLN A 633 -8.99 23.01 35.43
C GLN A 633 -9.51 21.87 36.31
N ALA A 634 -8.65 21.33 37.18
CA ALA A 634 -9.11 20.53 38.31
C ALA A 634 -9.97 21.42 39.22
N PRO A 635 -11.09 20.94 39.78
CA PRO A 635 -11.88 21.74 40.70
C PRO A 635 -11.07 22.02 41.96
N THR A 636 -10.74 23.30 42.20
CA THR A 636 -10.17 23.72 43.49
C THR A 636 -11.12 23.25 44.58
N GLN A 637 -10.64 22.38 45.47
CA GLN A 637 -11.40 22.02 46.66
C GLN A 637 -11.62 23.28 47.49
N ARG A 638 -12.80 23.89 47.34
CA ARG A 638 -13.30 24.85 48.32
C ARG A 638 -13.52 24.07 49.60
N TYR A 639 -12.51 24.09 50.46
CA TYR A 639 -12.67 23.80 51.87
C TYR A 639 -13.69 24.79 52.42
N TYR A 640 -14.95 24.37 52.44
CA TYR A 640 -15.95 24.94 53.32
C TYR A 640 -15.54 24.56 54.74
N MET A 641 -14.63 25.35 55.32
CA MET A 641 -14.52 25.42 56.77
C MET A 641 -15.84 25.96 57.28
N VAL A 642 -16.65 25.04 57.82
CA VAL A 642 -17.77 25.42 58.68
C VAL A 642 -17.15 26.05 59.93
N ALA A 643 -17.61 27.25 60.26
CA ALA A 643 -17.29 27.99 61.47
C ALA A 643 -18.57 28.12 62.31
#